data_AF-A0A7X4Y506-F1
#
_entry.id   AF-A0A7X4Y506-F1
#
_cell.length_a   1.000
_cell.length_b   1.000
_cell.length_c   1.000
_cell.angle_alpha   90.00
_cell.angle_beta   90.00
_cell.angle_gamma   90.00
#
_symmetry.space_group_name_H-M   'P 1'
#
loop_
_entity.id
_entity.type
_entity.pdbx_description
1 polymer ?
#
loop_
_entity_poly.entity_id
_entity_poly.type
_entity_poly.pdbx_seq_one_letter_code
_entity_poly.pdbx_strand_id
1 'polypeptide(L)'
;MAAKVLLPTGVTLACAVLCLWPMLAGAAPRFGLAGLSSNNQVRLRTSTAHLETVLRVDLLPTPTDVSPESPRDASAEVTRVTVLVDPLLAADGTQVPVTVRVGTTEGAAEVPISVRQPVTVTLSADLPAAGDYHGRVVLLGDGVREVTPLVVQRVAMAPTVQFYPVAPARGWTLGPFSGKATVRLTFRETAGVGGAVGPAAVVQLDRRAGGSGDGAAPVQAQDAKWFFRGPDGQPQGTGKEGILQVPAYGTGLLSLDVDDLPESGEYTGTVRLLVPEGAAVEQAFTVWVKTPALFGAFLIFLGVVTSAAVRFYVQRVRPRVNLRSRAEFARQKLLSLVPARPLEREATVAASLRRQVDALLADIQRPLSGLVVQDSVLALFEARLQLFSLWSVLLRQLEGLKGVALLDAERKLKAVETLLQNDEATSADFTEQVQLLRTLDLEAVARAVLEARLTELEQQSRTLSSQRGDDPVSRRLQGELPLYVLRARQQLPGPDLEASRRLVETAREAFLEILLTDLEDAFTAKELPGGFTQEEWAALRLRVGEQLARSRARMSASVDEAYLYYQSAHALYLRELVDNLEEALTQLQAQSGGGLNTLADWRTAVDARLAAAREQLDKGEANLAAAEYRAAREDFARHVTLPPPPVSTGGRLALESVPSAVTLDPFSQPAMESPQPSPSPLPGGPATGNLSPLPPSSTKASTDALVNLDWIPLPRSRDLWKVELAVLGMMSIIAVLLGLQVLDVFAPTWGGSGGWMTAFLWGFGLHQVGNATFDGLWGMVSRLEK
;
A
#
# COMPACT_ATOMS: atom_id res chain seq x y z
N MET A 1 -37.56 -96.18 43.58
CA MET A 1 -36.89 -97.47 43.83
C MET A 1 -36.58 -97.52 45.33
N ALA A 2 -37.48 -97.89 46.25
CA ALA A 2 -38.33 -99.08 46.39
C ALA A 2 -37.55 -100.39 46.63
N ALA A 3 -37.33 -100.73 47.91
CA ALA A 3 -37.38 -102.09 48.49
C ALA A 3 -37.28 -101.93 50.03
N LYS A 4 -38.36 -102.09 50.82
CA LYS A 4 -38.96 -103.33 51.39
C LYS A 4 -37.95 -104.16 52.21
N VAL A 5 -37.99 -104.11 53.55
CA VAL A 5 -38.82 -104.93 54.49
C VAL A 5 -38.18 -106.29 54.81
N LEU A 6 -37.79 -106.51 56.08
CA LEU A 6 -38.21 -107.66 56.92
C LEU A 6 -37.53 -107.65 58.32
N LEU A 7 -38.37 -107.67 59.36
CA LEU A 7 -38.07 -108.14 60.73
C LEU A 7 -37.81 -109.66 60.75
N PRO A 8 -37.09 -110.20 61.75
CA PRO A 8 -37.74 -110.72 62.99
C PRO A 8 -36.91 -110.44 64.27
N THR A 9 -37.47 -109.85 65.33
CA THR A 9 -38.02 -110.52 66.53
C THR A 9 -37.32 -111.79 67.00
N GLY A 10 -36.69 -111.71 68.17
CA GLY A 10 -36.53 -112.83 69.10
C GLY A 10 -35.09 -113.11 69.53
N VAL A 11 -34.63 -112.48 70.63
CA VAL A 11 -34.19 -113.14 71.87
C VAL A 11 -33.98 -112.04 72.90
N THR A 12 -34.96 -111.92 73.79
CA THR A 12 -34.92 -111.22 75.06
C THR A 12 -33.93 -111.89 76.01
N LEU A 13 -33.42 -111.12 77.00
CA LEU A 13 -32.79 -111.57 78.24
C LEU A 13 -31.27 -111.82 78.35
N ALA A 14 -30.43 -111.49 77.36
CA ALA A 14 -28.96 -111.45 77.55
C ALA A 14 -28.33 -110.02 77.46
N CYS A 15 -29.11 -109.02 77.04
CA CYS A 15 -28.65 -107.64 76.81
C CYS A 15 -28.58 -106.73 78.05
N ALA A 16 -29.05 -107.17 79.23
CA ALA A 16 -29.11 -106.30 80.41
C ALA A 16 -27.83 -106.33 81.29
N VAL A 17 -26.90 -107.27 81.05
CA VAL A 17 -25.68 -107.41 81.87
C VAL A 17 -24.41 -106.94 81.14
N LEU A 18 -24.46 -106.68 79.82
CA LEU A 18 -23.35 -106.14 79.03
C LEU A 18 -23.43 -104.62 78.74
N CYS A 19 -24.54 -103.96 79.11
CA CYS A 19 -24.72 -102.51 78.92
C CYS A 19 -24.30 -101.65 80.13
N LEU A 20 -23.75 -102.25 81.20
CA LEU A 20 -23.25 -101.55 82.39
C LEU A 20 -21.72 -101.46 82.47
N TRP A 21 -21.00 -101.88 81.42
CA TRP A 21 -19.53 -101.85 81.38
C TRP A 21 -18.81 -100.63 80.77
N PRO A 22 -19.44 -99.54 80.26
CA PRO A 22 -18.70 -98.33 79.93
C PRO A 22 -18.63 -97.31 81.09
N MET A 23 -19.18 -97.61 82.26
CA MET A 23 -19.14 -96.70 83.44
C MET A 23 -17.79 -96.75 84.22
N LEU A 24 -16.78 -97.43 83.67
CA LEU A 24 -15.41 -97.53 84.20
C LEU A 24 -14.34 -97.18 83.15
N ALA A 25 -14.67 -96.28 82.20
CA ALA A 25 -13.64 -95.60 81.41
C ALA A 25 -13.32 -94.28 82.13
N GLY A 26 -12.14 -94.19 82.75
CA GLY A 26 -11.64 -92.95 83.33
C GLY A 26 -11.72 -91.82 82.31
N ALA A 27 -12.23 -90.66 82.72
CA ALA A 27 -12.30 -89.48 81.88
C ALA A 27 -10.87 -89.07 81.51
N ALA A 28 -10.51 -89.22 80.24
CA ALA A 28 -9.17 -88.88 79.78
C ALA A 28 -8.98 -87.34 79.80
N PRO A 29 -7.79 -86.84 80.17
CA PRO A 29 -7.55 -85.40 80.28
C PRO A 29 -7.72 -84.70 78.94
N ARG A 30 -8.35 -83.52 78.94
CA ARG A 30 -8.49 -82.64 77.78
C ARG A 30 -7.59 -81.43 77.93
N PHE A 31 -6.95 -81.00 76.85
CA PHE A 31 -6.05 -79.84 76.86
C PHE A 31 -6.69 -78.66 76.11
N GLY A 32 -6.28 -77.45 76.45
CA GLY A 32 -6.73 -76.22 75.83
C GLY A 32 -5.52 -75.36 75.46
N LEU A 33 -5.54 -74.76 74.28
CA LEU A 33 -4.59 -73.71 73.90
C LEU A 33 -5.26 -72.34 74.06
N ALA A 34 -4.61 -71.42 74.74
CA ALA A 34 -5.06 -70.04 74.81
C ALA A 34 -4.90 -69.36 73.44
N GLY A 35 -5.86 -68.51 73.06
CA GLY A 35 -5.81 -67.77 71.79
C GLY A 35 -6.43 -68.48 70.59
N LEU A 36 -7.27 -69.50 70.81
CA LEU A 36 -8.09 -70.10 69.77
C LEU A 36 -9.11 -69.09 69.22
N SER A 37 -9.17 -68.96 67.91
CA SER A 37 -10.25 -68.22 67.21
C SER A 37 -11.56 -69.00 67.22
N SER A 38 -12.65 -68.39 66.74
CA SER A 38 -13.99 -69.01 66.62
C SER A 38 -14.01 -70.34 65.82
N ASN A 39 -12.97 -70.61 65.03
CA ASN A 39 -12.83 -71.81 64.21
C ASN A 39 -11.87 -72.85 64.84
N ASN A 40 -11.57 -72.75 66.14
CA ASN A 40 -10.63 -73.63 66.84
C ASN A 40 -9.22 -73.66 66.23
N GLN A 41 -8.74 -72.53 65.69
CA GLN A 41 -7.37 -72.38 65.18
C GLN A 41 -6.66 -71.20 65.88
N VAL A 42 -5.34 -71.33 66.07
CA VAL A 42 -4.48 -70.24 66.56
C VAL A 42 -4.02 -69.42 65.36
N ARG A 43 -4.34 -68.12 65.32
CA ARG A 43 -3.93 -67.22 64.24
C ARG A 43 -2.96 -66.16 64.75
N LEU A 44 -1.74 -66.15 64.20
CA LEU A 44 -0.69 -65.20 64.53
C LEU A 44 -0.42 -64.29 63.33
N ARG A 45 -0.12 -63.02 63.59
CA ARG A 45 0.27 -62.05 62.56
C ARG A 45 1.62 -61.45 62.92
N THR A 46 2.53 -61.42 61.96
CA THR A 46 3.86 -60.81 62.11
C THR A 46 4.23 -60.01 60.87
N SER A 47 5.06 -58.98 61.02
CA SER A 47 5.69 -58.24 59.91
C SER A 47 7.18 -58.59 59.75
N THR A 48 7.77 -59.28 60.73
CA THR A 48 9.19 -59.64 60.75
C THR A 48 9.43 -61.03 60.16
N ALA A 49 10.66 -61.27 59.70
CA ALA A 49 11.09 -62.60 59.25
C ALA A 49 11.19 -63.60 60.41
N HIS A 50 11.68 -63.16 61.57
CA HIS A 50 11.68 -63.98 62.79
C HIS A 50 10.34 -63.82 63.53
N LEU A 51 9.66 -64.93 63.77
CA LEU A 51 8.51 -65.02 64.67
C LEU A 51 8.98 -65.58 66.00
N GLU A 52 8.71 -64.87 67.09
CA GLU A 52 8.78 -65.41 68.45
C GLU A 52 7.45 -65.12 69.16
N THR A 53 6.75 -66.15 69.62
CA THR A 53 5.47 -65.99 70.31
C THR A 53 5.33 -66.97 71.47
N VAL A 54 4.55 -66.62 72.48
CA VAL A 54 4.30 -67.46 73.66
C VAL A 54 2.85 -67.91 73.65
N LEU A 55 2.63 -69.22 73.49
CA LEU A 55 1.33 -69.87 73.64
C LEU A 55 1.19 -70.43 75.05
N ARG A 56 -0.02 -70.38 75.59
CA ARG A 56 -0.32 -70.96 76.91
C ARG A 56 -1.18 -72.21 76.72
N VAL A 57 -0.76 -73.31 77.33
CA VAL A 57 -1.46 -74.60 77.35
C VAL A 57 -2.09 -74.78 78.73
N ASP A 58 -3.40 -74.96 78.76
CA ASP A 58 -4.20 -75.16 79.97
C ASP A 58 -4.72 -76.62 80.00
N LEU A 59 -4.78 -77.23 81.19
CA LEU A 59 -5.47 -78.50 81.39
C LEU A 59 -6.95 -78.21 81.71
N LEU A 60 -7.87 -78.72 80.89
CA LEU A 60 -9.31 -78.52 81.10
C LEU A 60 -9.81 -79.47 82.20
N PRO A 61 -10.61 -78.98 83.16
CA PRO A 61 -11.11 -79.82 84.26
C PRO A 61 -12.02 -80.93 83.74
N THR A 62 -11.73 -82.17 84.16
CA THR A 62 -12.57 -83.34 83.90
C THR A 62 -13.84 -83.31 84.77
N PRO A 63 -15.02 -83.69 84.23
CA PRO A 63 -16.31 -83.52 84.92
C PRO A 63 -16.48 -84.35 86.21
N THR A 64 -15.54 -85.23 86.54
CA THR A 64 -15.53 -86.05 87.76
C THR A 64 -14.88 -85.37 88.97
N ASP A 65 -14.24 -84.20 88.82
CA ASP A 65 -13.50 -83.51 89.90
C ASP A 65 -14.35 -82.54 90.75
N VAL A 66 -15.68 -82.57 90.65
CA VAL A 66 -16.56 -81.57 91.30
C VAL A 66 -17.21 -82.09 92.61
N SER A 67 -16.57 -83.02 93.33
CA SER A 67 -17.00 -83.37 94.70
C SER A 67 -16.15 -82.64 95.75
N PRO A 68 -16.70 -81.64 96.46
CA PRO A 68 -15.94 -80.84 97.41
C PRO A 68 -16.16 -81.36 98.83
N GLU A 69 -15.51 -82.46 99.23
CA GLU A 69 -15.29 -82.83 100.65
C GLU A 69 -14.59 -84.19 100.76
N SER A 70 -13.25 -84.20 100.67
CA SER A 70 -12.40 -85.26 101.25
C SER A 70 -10.97 -84.74 101.37
N PRO A 71 -10.36 -84.69 102.56
CA PRO A 71 -8.94 -84.44 102.72
C PRO A 71 -8.20 -85.76 102.46
N ARG A 72 -7.51 -85.86 101.32
CA ARG A 72 -6.58 -86.96 101.05
C ARG A 72 -5.27 -86.41 100.50
N ASP A 73 -4.28 -86.40 101.39
CA ASP A 73 -2.90 -86.69 101.03
C ASP A 73 -2.85 -88.03 100.29
N ALA A 74 -2.49 -88.00 99.00
CA ALA A 74 -1.77 -89.04 98.27
C ALA A 74 -1.84 -88.69 96.78
N SER A 75 -0.70 -88.24 96.23
CA SER A 75 -0.35 -88.34 94.81
C SER A 75 -1.46 -88.02 93.81
N ALA A 76 -1.73 -86.72 93.60
CA ALA A 76 -2.31 -86.30 92.33
C ALA A 76 -1.36 -86.80 91.23
N GLU A 77 -1.81 -87.75 90.41
CA GLU A 77 -1.07 -88.16 89.22
C GLU A 77 -0.77 -86.90 88.44
N VAL A 78 0.51 -86.56 88.35
CA VAL A 78 0.95 -85.37 87.66
C VAL A 78 0.83 -85.67 86.18
N THR A 79 -0.29 -85.26 85.57
CA THR A 79 -0.50 -85.36 84.12
C THR A 79 0.66 -84.67 83.42
N ARG A 80 1.30 -85.38 82.50
CA ARG A 80 2.42 -84.86 81.70
C ARG A 80 1.95 -84.58 80.30
N VAL A 81 2.36 -83.44 79.76
CA VAL A 81 2.06 -83.04 78.38
C VAL A 81 3.35 -82.89 77.62
N THR A 82 3.40 -83.53 76.46
CA THR A 82 4.39 -83.28 75.42
C THR A 82 3.75 -82.41 74.35
N VAL A 83 4.37 -81.27 74.06
CA VAL A 83 3.93 -80.36 73.01
C VAL A 83 4.80 -80.56 71.77
N LEU A 84 4.19 -80.95 70.66
CA LEU A 84 4.82 -81.09 69.36
C LEU A 84 4.22 -80.05 68.42
N VAL A 85 5.05 -79.40 67.60
CA VAL A 85 4.58 -78.47 66.57
C VAL A 85 5.11 -78.93 65.23
N ASP A 86 4.20 -79.18 64.30
CA ASP A 86 4.54 -79.54 62.92
C ASP A 86 5.25 -78.35 62.23
N PRO A 87 6.17 -78.60 61.28
CA PRO A 87 6.75 -77.51 60.49
C PRO A 87 5.66 -76.71 59.77
N LEU A 88 5.85 -75.40 59.70
CA LEU A 88 4.94 -74.48 59.04
C LEU A 88 5.05 -74.65 57.52
N LEU A 89 3.95 -74.95 56.86
CA LEU A 89 3.85 -75.06 55.40
C LEU A 89 3.46 -73.72 54.80
N ALA A 90 4.33 -73.14 53.99
CA ALA A 90 4.02 -71.99 53.15
C ALA A 90 3.14 -72.36 51.95
N ALA A 91 2.51 -71.37 51.32
CA ALA A 91 1.65 -71.56 50.14
C ALA A 91 2.40 -72.17 48.92
N ASP A 92 3.72 -71.99 48.85
CA ASP A 92 4.60 -72.56 47.83
C ASP A 92 5.03 -74.02 48.14
N GLY A 93 4.59 -74.57 49.27
CA GLY A 93 4.92 -75.92 49.73
C GLY A 93 6.21 -76.00 50.57
N THR A 94 6.91 -74.88 50.79
CA THR A 94 8.13 -74.84 51.60
C THR A 94 7.80 -75.11 53.07
N GLN A 95 8.54 -76.03 53.69
CA GLN A 95 8.42 -76.34 55.12
C GLN A 95 9.40 -75.50 55.92
N VAL A 96 8.89 -74.70 56.85
CA VAL A 96 9.66 -73.90 57.79
C VAL A 96 9.70 -74.62 59.13
N PRO A 97 10.88 -75.01 59.64
CA PRO A 97 10.99 -75.66 60.94
C PRO A 97 10.58 -74.69 62.05
N VAL A 98 9.84 -75.19 63.04
CA VAL A 98 9.45 -74.44 64.24
C VAL A 98 10.25 -74.96 65.41
N THR A 99 10.96 -74.08 66.08
CA THR A 99 11.64 -74.38 67.34
C THR A 99 10.65 -74.16 68.49
N VAL A 100 10.49 -75.18 69.33
CA VAL A 100 9.57 -75.15 70.46
C VAL A 100 10.39 -75.13 71.74
N ARG A 101 10.12 -74.16 72.62
CA ARG A 101 10.66 -74.11 73.98
C ARG A 101 9.51 -74.21 74.97
N VAL A 102 9.50 -75.25 75.79
CA VAL A 102 8.47 -75.46 76.81
C VAL A 102 9.07 -75.07 78.17
N GLY A 103 8.60 -73.98 78.77
CA GLY A 103 9.23 -73.42 79.98
C GLY A 103 10.70 -73.02 79.73
N THR A 104 11.63 -73.68 80.43
CA THR A 104 13.08 -73.46 80.30
C THR A 104 13.80 -74.52 79.45
N THR A 105 13.08 -75.54 78.96
CA THR A 105 13.65 -76.65 78.20
C THR A 105 13.40 -76.49 76.69
N GLU A 106 14.44 -76.68 75.88
CA GLU A 106 14.34 -76.69 74.43
C GLU A 106 13.88 -78.06 73.90
N GLY A 107 12.96 -78.05 72.94
CA GLY A 107 12.47 -79.26 72.27
C GLY A 107 11.21 -79.86 72.90
N ALA A 108 10.84 -81.04 72.39
CA ALA A 108 9.70 -81.81 72.87
C ALA A 108 10.02 -82.43 74.23
N ALA A 109 9.74 -81.70 75.31
CA ALA A 109 9.91 -82.17 76.67
C ALA A 109 8.54 -82.52 77.30
N GLU A 110 8.48 -83.62 78.05
CA GLU A 110 7.35 -83.91 78.93
C GLU A 110 7.38 -82.95 80.12
N VAL A 111 6.37 -82.10 80.22
CA VAL A 111 6.26 -81.13 81.32
C VAL A 111 5.03 -81.46 82.17
N PRO A 112 5.16 -81.46 83.50
CA PRO A 112 4.01 -81.64 84.40
C PRO A 112 3.03 -80.46 84.24
N ILE A 113 1.76 -80.74 83.99
CA ILE A 113 0.69 -79.73 83.91
C ILE A 113 -0.33 -79.97 85.02
N SER A 114 -0.88 -78.89 85.56
CA SER A 114 -2.04 -78.97 86.45
C SER A 114 -3.03 -77.86 86.13
N VAL A 115 -4.29 -78.02 86.55
CA VAL A 115 -5.34 -77.00 86.37
C VAL A 115 -4.94 -75.63 86.97
N ARG A 116 -4.07 -75.62 87.99
CA ARG A 116 -3.57 -74.39 88.65
C ARG A 116 -2.23 -73.87 88.09
N GLN A 117 -1.51 -74.68 87.31
CA GLN A 117 -0.20 -74.33 86.75
C GLN A 117 -0.19 -74.65 85.25
N PRO A 118 -0.60 -73.69 84.41
CA PRO A 118 -0.57 -73.84 82.96
C PRO A 118 0.87 -73.77 82.44
N VAL A 119 1.11 -74.42 81.30
CA VAL A 119 2.45 -74.48 80.69
C VAL A 119 2.55 -73.44 79.58
N THR A 120 3.61 -72.63 79.59
CA THR A 120 3.92 -71.67 78.51
C THR A 120 4.87 -72.31 77.51
N VAL A 121 4.51 -72.22 76.23
CA VAL A 121 5.25 -72.75 75.09
C VAL A 121 5.66 -71.57 74.20
N THR A 122 6.95 -71.30 74.12
CA THR A 122 7.49 -70.32 73.19
C THR A 122 7.75 -70.99 71.84
N LEU A 123 7.13 -70.48 70.79
CA LEU A 123 7.36 -70.89 69.41
C LEU A 123 8.27 -69.86 68.75
N SER A 124 9.36 -70.33 68.15
CA SER A 124 10.19 -69.51 67.27
C SER A 124 10.34 -70.13 65.88
N ALA A 125 10.18 -69.32 64.83
CA ALA A 125 10.29 -69.75 63.44
C ALA A 125 10.80 -68.61 62.56
N ASP A 126 11.63 -68.94 61.57
CA ASP A 126 12.12 -67.99 60.57
C ASP A 126 11.30 -68.12 59.29
N LEU A 127 10.42 -67.15 59.03
CA LEU A 127 9.50 -67.08 57.91
C LEU A 127 10.17 -66.35 56.73
N PRO A 128 10.69 -67.04 55.70
CA PRO A 128 11.53 -66.44 54.66
C PRO A 128 10.76 -65.49 53.73
N ALA A 129 9.50 -65.78 53.41
CA ALA A 129 8.64 -64.98 52.51
C ALA A 129 7.40 -64.42 53.22
N ALA A 130 6.83 -63.33 52.71
CA ALA A 130 5.51 -62.87 53.16
C ALA A 130 4.42 -63.84 52.64
N GLY A 131 3.36 -64.06 53.43
CA GLY A 131 2.30 -65.00 53.10
C GLY A 131 1.72 -65.71 54.33
N ASP A 132 0.79 -66.62 54.05
CA ASP A 132 0.16 -67.47 55.08
C ASP A 132 0.93 -68.79 55.19
N TYR A 133 1.23 -69.16 56.43
CA TYR A 133 1.92 -70.39 56.82
C TYR A 133 0.99 -71.23 57.68
N HIS A 134 0.84 -72.51 57.35
CA HIS A 134 -0.07 -73.43 58.02
C HIS A 134 0.70 -74.55 58.72
N GLY A 135 0.45 -74.76 60.00
CA GLY A 135 1.00 -75.85 60.80
C GLY A 135 -0.04 -76.41 61.75
N ARG A 136 0.40 -77.30 62.64
CA ARG A 136 -0.45 -77.88 63.68
C ARG A 136 0.34 -77.98 64.98
N VAL A 137 -0.32 -77.67 66.08
CA VAL A 137 0.16 -77.91 67.43
C VAL A 137 -0.51 -79.19 67.93
N VAL A 138 0.30 -80.20 68.23
CA VAL A 138 -0.15 -81.51 68.74
C VAL A 138 0.22 -81.59 70.22
N LEU A 139 -0.78 -81.79 71.06
CA LEU A 139 -0.63 -82.00 72.50
C LEU A 139 -0.82 -83.49 72.78
N LEU A 140 0.16 -84.11 73.43
CA LEU A 140 0.13 -85.51 73.83
C LEU A 140 0.22 -85.60 75.35
N GLY A 141 -0.78 -86.18 76.01
CA GLY A 141 -0.72 -86.41 77.46
C GLY A 141 -1.63 -87.57 77.88
N ASP A 142 -1.13 -88.45 78.74
CA ASP A 142 -1.84 -89.60 79.32
C ASP A 142 -2.69 -90.41 78.32
N GLY A 143 -2.14 -90.67 77.12
CA GLY A 143 -2.79 -91.45 76.05
C GLY A 143 -3.76 -90.67 75.16
N VAL A 144 -3.99 -89.39 75.42
CA VAL A 144 -4.82 -88.49 74.60
C VAL A 144 -3.96 -87.66 73.66
N ARG A 145 -4.41 -87.56 72.41
CA ARG A 145 -3.81 -86.71 71.37
C ARG A 145 -4.80 -85.65 70.92
N GLU A 146 -4.47 -84.39 71.16
CA GLU A 146 -5.23 -83.24 70.67
C GLU A 146 -4.44 -82.46 69.62
N VAL A 147 -5.10 -82.03 68.56
CA VAL A 147 -4.46 -81.36 67.41
C VAL A 147 -5.17 -80.05 67.13
N THR A 148 -4.43 -78.94 67.19
CA THR A 148 -4.91 -77.58 66.94
C THR A 148 -4.23 -77.00 65.70
N PRO A 149 -4.96 -76.52 64.69
CA PRO A 149 -4.38 -75.81 63.54
C PRO A 149 -3.72 -74.49 63.96
N LEU A 150 -2.53 -74.23 63.43
CA LEU A 150 -1.77 -73.00 63.60
C LEU A 150 -1.67 -72.28 62.24
N VAL A 151 -2.07 -71.03 62.18
CA VAL A 151 -1.96 -70.18 60.99
C VAL A 151 -1.13 -68.95 61.33
N VAL A 152 0.03 -68.80 60.70
CA VAL A 152 0.90 -67.64 60.87
C VAL A 152 0.87 -66.83 59.57
N GLN A 153 0.45 -65.58 59.65
CA GLN A 153 0.41 -64.66 58.52
C GLN A 153 1.55 -63.65 58.63
N ARG A 154 2.51 -63.70 57.69
CA ARG A 154 3.55 -62.68 57.54
C ARG A 154 3.10 -61.62 56.53
N VAL A 155 2.93 -60.38 56.99
CA VAL A 155 2.52 -59.25 56.14
C VAL A 155 3.76 -58.58 55.55
N ALA A 156 3.78 -58.35 54.23
CA ALA A 156 4.83 -57.56 53.59
C ALA A 156 4.68 -56.09 54.00
N MET A 157 5.76 -55.47 54.49
CA MET A 157 5.80 -54.03 54.73
C MET A 157 6.48 -53.36 53.54
N ALA A 158 5.73 -52.53 52.81
CA ALA A 158 6.26 -51.79 51.68
C ALA A 158 6.73 -50.38 52.10
N PRO A 159 7.78 -49.84 51.47
CA PRO A 159 8.23 -48.47 51.71
C PRO A 159 7.12 -47.48 51.31
N THR A 160 6.89 -46.46 52.12
CA THR A 160 5.97 -45.36 51.77
C THR A 160 6.80 -44.13 51.42
N VAL A 161 6.63 -43.61 50.21
CA VAL A 161 7.41 -42.46 49.72
C VAL A 161 6.54 -41.21 49.70
N GLN A 162 7.08 -40.09 50.18
CA GLN A 162 6.45 -38.77 50.11
C GLN A 162 7.35 -37.79 49.37
N PHE A 163 6.79 -37.07 48.39
CA PHE A 163 7.49 -35.97 47.71
C PHE A 163 7.42 -34.67 48.51
N TYR A 164 8.48 -33.87 48.43
CA TYR A 164 8.46 -32.50 48.92
C TYR A 164 7.78 -31.55 47.91
N PRO A 165 7.20 -30.43 48.35
CA PRO A 165 6.67 -29.42 47.44
C PRO A 165 7.74 -28.92 46.48
N VAL A 166 7.40 -28.91 45.19
CA VAL A 166 8.33 -28.68 44.08
C VAL A 166 8.17 -27.24 43.60
N ALA A 167 9.27 -26.50 43.52
CA ALA A 167 9.28 -25.20 42.86
C ALA A 167 9.20 -25.37 41.33
N PRO A 168 8.57 -24.44 40.58
CA PRO A 168 8.48 -24.53 39.12
C PRO A 168 9.85 -24.70 38.49
N ALA A 169 10.02 -25.76 37.69
CA ALA A 169 11.26 -25.99 36.96
C ALA A 169 11.37 -24.99 35.80
N ARG A 170 12.61 -24.59 35.47
CA ARG A 170 12.86 -23.67 34.35
C ARG A 170 13.42 -24.46 33.16
N GLY A 171 12.79 -24.30 32.01
CA GLY A 171 13.23 -24.83 30.73
C GLY A 171 13.48 -23.71 29.72
N TRP A 172 14.13 -24.05 28.62
CA TRP A 172 14.31 -23.15 27.50
C TRP A 172 13.93 -23.82 26.18
N THR A 173 13.47 -23.02 25.24
CA THR A 173 13.18 -23.44 23.85
C THR A 173 13.68 -22.37 22.89
N LEU A 174 14.17 -22.79 21.73
CA LEU A 174 14.57 -21.89 20.65
C LEU A 174 13.47 -21.71 19.59
N GLY A 175 12.21 -21.90 19.97
CA GLY A 175 11.06 -21.69 19.12
C GLY A 175 10.64 -22.95 18.36
N PRO A 176 10.66 -23.02 17.02
CA PRO A 176 10.31 -24.24 16.29
C PRO A 176 11.29 -25.41 16.52
N PHE A 177 12.29 -25.22 17.38
CA PHE A 177 13.31 -26.21 17.74
C PHE A 177 13.00 -26.80 19.11
N SER A 178 13.30 -28.09 19.28
CA SER A 178 13.10 -28.87 20.51
C SER A 178 13.62 -28.14 21.76
N GLY A 179 12.74 -27.84 22.71
CA GLY A 179 13.11 -27.30 24.02
C GLY A 179 13.57 -28.37 24.99
N LYS A 180 14.35 -27.96 25.99
CA LYS A 180 14.82 -28.83 27.09
C LYS A 180 14.45 -28.25 28.44
N ALA A 181 14.01 -29.09 29.36
CA ALA A 181 13.78 -28.72 30.75
C ALA A 181 14.22 -29.83 31.70
N THR A 182 14.83 -29.45 32.83
CA THR A 182 15.20 -30.39 33.89
C THR A 182 14.34 -30.13 35.12
N VAL A 183 13.53 -31.11 35.51
CA VAL A 183 12.71 -31.08 36.73
C VAL A 183 13.42 -31.87 37.82
N ARG A 184 13.46 -31.33 39.04
CA ARG A 184 14.10 -31.97 40.20
C ARG A 184 13.07 -32.19 41.28
N LEU A 185 12.80 -33.46 41.59
CA LEU A 185 11.82 -33.91 42.57
C LEU A 185 12.55 -34.59 43.72
N THR A 186 12.48 -34.04 44.93
CA THR A 186 13.00 -34.67 46.13
C THR A 186 11.91 -35.50 46.80
N PHE A 187 12.26 -36.70 47.24
CA PHE A 187 11.35 -37.59 47.98
C PHE A 187 12.02 -38.17 49.22
N ARG A 188 11.20 -38.62 50.16
CA ARG A 188 11.63 -39.25 51.41
C ARG A 188 10.77 -40.47 51.74
N GLU A 189 11.41 -41.53 52.23
CA GLU A 189 10.75 -42.69 52.81
C GLU A 189 10.23 -42.34 54.22
N THR A 190 8.93 -42.57 54.48
CA THR A 190 8.25 -42.13 55.71
C THR A 190 7.75 -43.28 56.58
N ALA A 191 7.69 -44.52 56.08
CA ALA A 191 7.24 -45.69 56.83
C ALA A 191 8.37 -46.31 57.69
N GLY A 192 9.62 -45.87 57.54
CA GLY A 192 10.76 -46.40 58.29
C GLY A 192 11.19 -47.79 57.84
N VAL A 193 10.74 -48.22 56.65
CA VAL A 193 11.05 -49.52 56.07
C VAL A 193 11.82 -49.28 54.78
N GLY A 194 13.06 -49.77 54.73
CA GLY A 194 13.84 -49.73 53.49
C GLY A 194 13.26 -50.71 52.47
N GLY A 195 13.31 -50.37 51.20
CA GLY A 195 12.78 -51.25 50.15
C GLY A 195 13.02 -50.74 48.74
N ALA A 196 12.60 -51.56 47.79
CA ALA A 196 12.68 -51.27 46.38
C ALA A 196 11.63 -50.22 45.96
N VAL A 197 12.07 -49.22 45.23
CA VAL A 197 11.23 -48.22 44.55
C VAL A 197 11.45 -48.41 43.05
N GLY A 198 10.36 -48.65 42.32
CA GLY A 198 10.36 -48.88 40.88
C GLY A 198 10.53 -47.60 40.07
N PRO A 199 10.50 -47.70 38.73
CA PRO A 199 10.74 -46.58 37.86
C PRO A 199 9.65 -45.51 38.03
N ALA A 200 10.06 -44.25 37.94
CA ALA A 200 9.12 -43.14 37.82
C ALA A 200 8.60 -43.09 36.37
N ALA A 201 7.31 -42.86 36.20
CA ALA A 201 6.68 -42.62 34.91
C ALA A 201 5.99 -41.25 34.92
N VAL A 202 6.13 -40.48 33.84
CA VAL A 202 5.31 -39.29 33.64
C VAL A 202 3.97 -39.79 33.11
N VAL A 203 2.90 -39.58 33.88
CA VAL A 203 1.55 -40.03 33.50
C VAL A 203 0.93 -39.07 32.50
N GLN A 204 1.16 -37.77 32.71
CA GLN A 204 0.58 -36.71 31.89
C GLN A 204 1.53 -35.52 31.90
N LEU A 205 1.72 -34.90 30.74
CA LEU A 205 2.42 -33.62 30.58
C LEU A 205 1.59 -32.75 29.64
N ASP A 206 0.89 -31.79 30.20
CA ASP A 206 0.01 -30.89 29.46
C ASP A 206 0.58 -29.48 29.45
N ARG A 207 0.48 -28.83 28.30
CA ARG A 207 0.73 -27.39 28.21
C ARG A 207 -0.51 -26.64 28.69
N ARG A 208 -0.34 -25.78 29.70
CA ARG A 208 -1.36 -24.83 30.14
C ARG A 208 -1.47 -23.72 29.09
N ALA A 209 -2.45 -23.83 28.19
CA ALA A 209 -2.72 -22.79 27.21
C ALA A 209 -3.24 -21.52 27.93
N GLY A 210 -2.48 -20.43 27.82
CA GLY A 210 -2.96 -19.10 28.15
C GLY A 210 -3.63 -18.48 26.92
N GLY A 211 -4.94 -18.68 26.75
CA GLY A 211 -5.73 -18.07 25.68
C GLY A 211 -6.76 -19.03 25.08
N SER A 212 -7.98 -18.53 24.89
CA SER A 212 -9.15 -19.24 24.37
C SER A 212 -8.91 -19.79 22.96
N GLY A 213 -8.77 -21.11 22.82
CA GLY A 213 -8.67 -21.78 21.53
C GLY A 213 -8.22 -23.23 21.72
N ASP A 214 -9.13 -24.13 21.36
CA ASP A 214 -9.10 -25.58 21.42
C ASP A 214 -7.75 -26.32 21.47
N GLY A 215 -7.72 -27.32 22.37
CA GLY A 215 -6.84 -28.48 22.26
C GLY A 215 -5.50 -28.34 22.97
N ALA A 216 -5.46 -28.66 24.28
CA ALA A 216 -4.24 -29.19 24.85
C ALA A 216 -3.94 -30.50 24.08
N ALA A 217 -3.05 -30.45 23.09
CA ALA A 217 -2.46 -31.66 22.55
C ALA A 217 -1.70 -32.29 23.74
N PRO A 218 -2.12 -33.47 24.24
CA PRO A 218 -1.38 -34.11 25.31
C PRO A 218 0.01 -34.41 24.76
N VAL A 219 1.04 -33.82 25.36
CA VAL A 219 2.42 -34.19 25.03
C VAL A 219 2.62 -35.55 25.69
N GLN A 220 2.44 -36.62 24.91
CA GLN A 220 2.73 -37.96 25.40
C GLN A 220 4.23 -38.02 25.72
N ALA A 221 4.57 -38.09 27.01
CA ALA A 221 5.93 -38.16 27.50
C ALA A 221 6.53 -39.54 27.19
N GLN A 222 6.91 -39.78 25.93
CA GLN A 222 7.54 -41.05 25.52
C GLN A 222 9.07 -41.04 25.71
N ASP A 223 9.71 -39.89 25.89
CA ASP A 223 11.19 -39.79 25.88
C ASP A 223 11.83 -39.14 27.12
N ALA A 224 11.12 -39.10 28.26
CA ALA A 224 11.67 -38.47 29.45
C ALA A 224 12.73 -39.36 30.12
N LYS A 225 13.97 -38.85 30.24
CA LYS A 225 15.09 -39.59 30.84
C LYS A 225 15.16 -39.31 32.33
N TRP A 226 15.36 -40.37 33.09
CA TRP A 226 15.37 -40.33 34.55
C TRP A 226 16.76 -40.58 35.11
N PHE A 227 17.19 -39.71 36.01
CA PHE A 227 18.42 -39.92 36.78
C PHE A 227 18.10 -39.81 38.27
N PHE A 228 18.61 -40.76 39.03
CA PHE A 228 18.49 -40.80 40.48
C PHE A 228 19.82 -40.40 41.12
N ARG A 229 19.77 -39.55 42.17
CA ARG A 229 20.92 -39.33 43.05
C ARG A 229 20.60 -39.89 44.43
N GLY A 230 21.48 -40.79 44.88
CA GLY A 230 21.43 -41.36 46.22
C GLY A 230 21.80 -40.34 47.29
N PRO A 231 21.78 -40.73 48.57
CA PRO A 231 22.05 -39.85 49.72
C PRO A 231 23.43 -39.15 49.67
N ASP A 232 24.41 -39.75 48.98
CA ASP A 232 25.77 -39.21 48.83
C ASP A 232 25.91 -38.17 47.68
N GLY A 233 24.81 -37.82 47.01
CA GLY A 233 24.78 -36.83 45.93
C GLY A 233 25.42 -37.28 44.60
N GLN A 234 26.05 -38.46 44.57
CA GLN A 234 26.54 -39.09 43.35
C GLN A 234 25.37 -39.64 42.51
N PRO A 235 25.39 -39.49 41.18
CA PRO A 235 24.44 -40.16 40.31
C PRO A 235 24.65 -41.67 40.45
N GLN A 236 23.69 -42.35 41.07
CA GLN A 236 23.61 -43.80 40.92
C GLN A 236 23.02 -44.02 39.53
N GLY A 237 23.77 -44.70 38.66
CA GLY A 237 23.41 -44.85 37.24
C GLY A 237 21.98 -45.37 37.05
N THR A 238 21.46 -45.27 35.82
CA THR A 238 20.20 -45.90 35.41
C THR A 238 20.23 -47.36 35.86
N GLY A 239 19.53 -47.67 36.96
CA GLY A 239 19.55 -49.02 37.52
C GLY A 239 19.17 -50.01 36.44
N LYS A 240 19.90 -51.12 36.30
CA LYS A 240 19.46 -52.21 35.44
C LYS A 240 18.05 -52.58 35.90
N GLU A 241 17.06 -52.33 35.02
CA GLU A 241 15.61 -52.55 35.24
C GLU A 241 14.84 -51.47 36.05
N GLY A 242 15.43 -50.32 36.37
CA GLY A 242 14.67 -49.17 36.91
C GLY A 242 14.18 -49.32 38.35
N ILE A 243 14.67 -50.32 39.10
CA ILE A 243 14.37 -50.52 40.51
C ILE A 243 15.54 -50.02 41.37
N LEU A 244 15.26 -49.13 42.33
CA LEU A 244 16.22 -48.51 43.23
C LEU A 244 15.96 -48.93 44.68
N GLN A 245 17.00 -49.27 45.43
CA GLN A 245 16.89 -49.55 46.86
C GLN A 245 16.96 -48.25 47.67
N VAL A 246 15.90 -47.93 48.41
CA VAL A 246 15.85 -46.75 49.29
C VAL A 246 15.99 -47.22 50.74
N PRO A 247 16.96 -46.70 51.52
CA PRO A 247 17.11 -47.07 52.93
C PRO A 247 15.94 -46.54 53.77
N ALA A 248 15.69 -47.15 54.93
CA ALA A 248 14.69 -46.67 55.88
C ALA A 248 14.95 -45.19 56.24
N TYR A 249 13.91 -44.35 56.18
CA TYR A 249 13.99 -42.89 56.32
C TYR A 249 14.89 -42.16 55.30
N GLY A 250 15.33 -42.87 54.25
CA GLY A 250 16.19 -42.36 53.21
C GLY A 250 15.54 -41.25 52.39
N THR A 251 16.36 -40.34 51.88
CA THR A 251 15.96 -39.33 50.91
C THR A 251 16.56 -39.66 49.54
N GLY A 252 15.81 -39.33 48.49
CA GLY A 252 16.26 -39.46 47.11
C GLY A 252 15.95 -38.22 46.29
N LEU A 253 16.78 -37.96 45.28
CA LEU A 253 16.52 -36.92 44.28
C LEU A 253 16.27 -37.59 42.92
N LEU A 254 15.11 -37.29 42.35
CA LEU A 254 14.70 -37.67 41.01
C LEU A 254 14.89 -36.46 40.09
N SER A 255 15.78 -36.56 39.10
CA SER A 255 15.90 -35.59 38.01
C SER A 255 15.27 -36.15 36.74
N LEU A 256 14.35 -35.38 36.18
CA LEU A 256 13.62 -35.65 34.95
C LEU A 256 14.13 -34.66 33.89
N ASP A 257 14.81 -35.18 32.86
CA ASP A 257 15.14 -34.40 31.68
C ASP A 257 14.03 -34.61 30.64
N VAL A 258 13.28 -33.53 30.39
CA VAL A 258 12.23 -33.45 29.37
C VAL A 258 12.84 -32.79 28.14
N ASP A 259 13.06 -33.60 27.11
CA ASP A 259 13.46 -33.15 25.78
C ASP A 259 12.21 -32.95 24.89
N ASP A 260 12.39 -32.35 23.72
CA ASP A 260 11.35 -32.19 22.68
C ASP A 260 10.10 -31.39 23.09
N LEU A 261 10.29 -30.39 23.95
CA LEU A 261 9.22 -29.45 24.28
C LEU A 261 8.91 -28.54 23.07
N PRO A 262 7.68 -28.55 22.53
CA PRO A 262 7.38 -27.96 21.22
C PRO A 262 7.36 -26.43 21.22
N GLU A 263 6.90 -25.79 22.30
CA GLU A 263 6.79 -24.33 22.39
C GLU A 263 7.06 -23.79 23.80
N SER A 264 7.25 -22.48 23.94
CA SER A 264 7.33 -21.84 25.25
C SER A 264 5.95 -21.79 25.91
N GLY A 265 5.92 -21.89 27.23
CA GLY A 265 4.67 -21.94 27.98
C GLY A 265 4.84 -22.52 29.37
N GLU A 266 3.74 -22.55 30.10
CA GLU A 266 3.64 -23.29 31.35
C GLU A 266 3.19 -24.71 31.01
N TYR A 267 3.93 -25.70 31.48
CA TYR A 267 3.58 -27.11 31.38
C TYR A 267 3.30 -27.65 32.77
N THR A 268 2.21 -28.39 32.92
CA THR A 268 1.79 -29.06 34.15
C THR A 268 1.84 -30.56 33.90
N GLY A 269 2.58 -31.29 34.72
CA GLY A 269 2.66 -32.74 34.60
C GLY A 269 2.53 -33.46 35.93
N THR A 270 2.24 -34.75 35.87
CA THR A 270 2.18 -35.64 37.03
C THR A 270 3.21 -36.75 36.88
N VAL A 271 4.08 -36.89 37.88
CA VAL A 271 5.00 -38.02 38.00
C VAL A 271 4.37 -39.06 38.91
N ARG A 272 4.31 -40.30 38.44
CA ARG A 272 3.92 -41.47 39.22
C ARG A 272 5.14 -42.31 39.52
N LEU A 273 5.41 -42.51 40.81
CA LEU A 273 6.45 -43.40 41.29
C LEU A 273 5.82 -44.75 41.65
N LEU A 274 6.27 -45.82 40.99
CA LEU A 274 5.78 -47.18 41.25
C LEU A 274 6.54 -47.77 42.43
N VAL A 275 5.82 -48.27 43.44
CA VAL A 275 6.41 -49.04 44.54
C VAL A 275 5.96 -50.49 44.36
N PRO A 276 6.85 -51.46 44.06
CA PRO A 276 6.47 -52.83 43.70
C PRO A 276 5.53 -53.52 44.71
N GLU A 277 5.73 -53.25 46.00
CA GLU A 277 4.96 -53.86 47.09
C GLU A 277 3.94 -52.88 47.73
N GLY A 278 3.85 -51.64 47.24
CA GLY A 278 3.12 -50.54 47.88
C GLY A 278 2.19 -49.76 46.95
N ALA A 279 1.53 -48.72 47.47
CA ALA A 279 0.73 -47.82 46.66
C ALA A 279 1.62 -46.92 45.79
N ALA A 280 1.23 -46.71 44.54
CA ALA A 280 1.91 -45.75 43.68
C ALA A 280 1.70 -44.33 44.20
N VAL A 281 2.74 -43.50 44.15
CA VAL A 281 2.71 -42.13 44.65
C VAL A 281 2.75 -41.17 43.47
N GLU A 282 1.76 -40.29 43.38
CA GLU A 282 1.64 -39.30 42.31
C GLU A 282 1.98 -37.89 42.83
N GLN A 283 2.80 -37.15 42.09
CA GLN A 283 3.19 -35.77 42.41
C GLN A 283 3.06 -34.89 41.18
N ALA A 284 2.28 -33.81 41.31
CA ALA A 284 2.19 -32.78 40.29
C ALA A 284 3.43 -31.87 40.30
N PHE A 285 3.89 -31.48 39.12
CA PHE A 285 4.98 -30.52 38.92
C PHE A 285 4.63 -29.52 37.81
N THR A 286 5.27 -28.35 37.86
CA THR A 286 5.12 -27.30 36.83
C THR A 286 6.47 -26.97 36.22
N VAL A 287 6.48 -26.72 34.91
CA VAL A 287 7.66 -26.35 34.13
C VAL A 287 7.36 -25.08 33.35
N TRP A 288 8.19 -24.06 33.55
CA TRP A 288 8.15 -22.82 32.77
C TRP A 288 9.21 -22.86 31.69
N VAL A 289 8.77 -22.98 30.45
CA VAL A 289 9.64 -22.99 29.28
C VAL A 289 9.63 -21.61 28.67
N LYS A 290 10.80 -20.96 28.59
CA LYS A 290 10.94 -19.62 28.00
C LYS A 290 11.89 -19.59 26.81
N THR A 291 11.69 -18.63 25.91
CA THR A 291 12.65 -18.38 24.83
C THR A 291 13.86 -17.61 25.37
N PRO A 292 15.10 -17.85 24.90
CA PRO A 292 16.27 -17.08 25.30
C PRO A 292 16.11 -15.58 25.02
N ALA A 293 16.42 -14.73 26.00
CA ALA A 293 16.30 -13.27 25.89
C ALA A 293 17.00 -12.69 24.64
N LEU A 294 18.13 -13.28 24.22
CA LEU A 294 18.87 -12.87 23.03
C LEU A 294 18.04 -12.98 21.75
N PHE A 295 17.15 -13.96 21.65
CA PHE A 295 16.22 -14.08 20.52
C PHE A 295 15.19 -12.94 20.52
N GLY A 296 14.69 -12.56 21.71
CA GLY A 296 13.79 -11.41 21.86
C GLY A 296 14.49 -10.11 21.47
N ALA A 297 15.73 -9.94 21.91
CA ALA A 297 16.58 -8.79 21.56
C ALA A 297 16.77 -8.69 20.03
N PHE A 298 17.02 -9.82 19.37
CA PHE A 298 17.15 -9.89 17.92
C PHE A 298 15.85 -9.48 17.20
N LEU A 299 14.69 -9.97 17.63
CA LEU A 299 13.40 -9.60 17.04
C LEU A 299 13.07 -8.11 17.23
N ILE A 300 13.34 -7.55 18.41
CA ILE A 300 13.19 -6.12 18.67
C ILE A 300 14.12 -5.32 17.75
N PHE A 301 15.39 -5.69 17.66
CA PHE A 301 16.35 -5.04 16.78
C PHE A 301 15.91 -5.10 15.31
N LEU A 302 15.43 -6.26 14.85
CA LEU A 302 14.89 -6.44 13.51
C LEU A 302 13.68 -5.50 13.25
N GLY A 303 12.80 -5.34 14.24
CA GLY A 303 11.72 -4.36 14.19
C GLY A 303 12.22 -2.93 14.01
N VAL A 304 13.23 -2.51 14.78
CA VAL A 304 13.83 -1.17 14.69
C VAL A 304 14.46 -0.94 13.32
N VAL A 305 15.23 -1.90 12.80
CA VAL A 305 15.86 -1.82 11.47
C VAL A 305 14.80 -1.71 10.38
N THR A 306 13.73 -2.49 10.47
CA THR A 306 12.63 -2.45 9.49
C THR A 306 11.91 -1.09 9.54
N SER A 307 11.63 -0.56 10.74
CA SER A 307 11.04 0.77 10.93
C SER A 307 11.93 1.89 10.37
N ALA A 308 13.24 1.81 10.62
CA ALA A 308 14.23 2.73 10.08
C ALA A 308 14.29 2.66 8.54
N ALA A 309 14.26 1.46 7.95
CA ALA A 309 14.23 1.27 6.50
C ALA A 309 12.96 1.86 5.87
N VAL A 310 11.79 1.68 6.51
CA VAL A 310 10.52 2.29 6.06
C VAL A 310 10.60 3.81 6.13
N ARG A 311 11.09 4.39 7.24
CA ARG A 311 11.28 5.84 7.36
C ARG A 311 12.25 6.38 6.31
N PHE A 312 13.37 5.72 6.11
CA PHE A 312 14.34 6.06 5.07
C PHE A 312 13.70 6.04 3.67
N TYR A 313 12.91 5.01 3.38
CA TYR A 313 12.18 4.91 2.12
C TYR A 313 11.17 6.05 1.94
N VAL A 314 10.35 6.33 2.95
CA VAL A 314 9.32 7.38 2.90
C VAL A 314 9.94 8.78 2.81
N GLN A 315 11.03 9.04 3.52
CA GLN A 315 11.65 10.37 3.57
C GLN A 315 12.59 10.64 2.39
N ARG A 316 13.30 9.63 1.87
CA ARG A 316 14.32 9.84 0.81
C ARG A 316 13.92 9.31 -0.56
N VAL A 317 13.22 8.17 -0.64
CA VAL A 317 12.93 7.50 -1.92
C VAL A 317 11.60 7.95 -2.50
N ARG A 318 10.52 7.90 -1.70
CA ARG A 318 9.16 8.27 -2.14
C ARG A 318 9.05 9.66 -2.78
N PRO A 319 9.56 10.76 -2.19
CA PRO A 319 9.46 12.08 -2.80
C PRO A 319 10.20 12.15 -4.14
N ARG A 320 11.33 11.45 -4.30
CA ARG A 320 12.06 11.42 -5.58
C ARG A 320 11.29 10.71 -6.69
N VAL A 321 10.60 9.62 -6.36
CA VAL A 321 9.74 8.91 -7.31
C VAL A 321 8.60 9.82 -7.77
N ASN A 322 7.95 10.52 -6.84
CA ASN A 322 6.89 11.49 -7.16
C ASN A 322 7.39 12.68 -7.98
N LEU A 323 8.56 13.23 -7.65
CA LEU A 323 9.19 14.31 -8.43
C LEU A 323 9.53 13.85 -9.84
N ARG A 324 10.07 12.63 -9.99
CA ARG A 324 10.37 12.04 -11.30
C ARG A 324 9.10 11.86 -12.12
N SER A 325 8.04 11.28 -11.55
CA SER A 325 6.79 11.07 -12.30
C SER A 325 6.16 12.39 -12.73
N ARG A 326 6.22 13.43 -11.89
CA ARG A 326 5.71 14.77 -12.27
C ARG A 326 6.58 15.45 -13.32
N ALA A 327 7.90 15.33 -13.25
CA ALA A 327 8.81 15.87 -14.27
C ALA A 327 8.63 15.16 -15.62
N GLU A 328 8.43 13.84 -15.63
CA GLU A 328 8.09 13.06 -16.82
C GLU A 328 6.73 13.49 -17.40
N PHE A 329 5.72 13.71 -16.54
CA PHE A 329 4.42 14.26 -16.96
C PHE A 329 4.56 15.67 -17.55
N ALA A 330 5.37 16.54 -16.96
CA ALA A 330 5.64 17.87 -17.48
C ALA A 330 6.33 17.82 -18.86
N ARG A 331 7.25 16.87 -19.06
CA ARG A 331 7.88 16.59 -20.36
C ARG A 331 6.87 16.14 -21.40
N GLN A 332 5.99 15.19 -21.05
CA GLN A 332 4.93 14.72 -21.93
C GLN A 332 3.95 15.84 -22.28
N LYS A 333 3.59 16.68 -21.31
CA LYS A 333 2.73 17.85 -21.51
C LYS A 333 3.38 18.84 -22.48
N LEU A 334 4.67 19.14 -22.32
CA LEU A 334 5.41 19.98 -23.27
C LEU A 334 5.36 19.41 -24.69
N LEU A 335 5.61 18.10 -24.85
CA LEU A 335 5.53 17.43 -26.15
C LEU A 335 4.13 17.47 -26.76
N SER A 336 3.08 17.41 -25.95
CA SER A 336 1.69 17.51 -26.42
C SER A 336 1.27 18.94 -26.81
N LEU A 337 1.92 19.96 -26.23
CA LEU A 337 1.64 21.36 -26.52
C LEU A 337 2.32 21.84 -27.81
N VAL A 338 3.47 21.24 -28.15
CA VAL A 338 4.20 21.56 -29.38
C VAL A 338 3.51 20.88 -30.58
N PRO A 339 3.03 21.63 -31.58
CA PRO A 339 2.33 21.09 -32.74
C PRO A 339 3.33 20.43 -33.69
N ALA A 340 2.84 19.63 -34.65
CA ALA A 340 3.69 18.96 -35.65
C ALA A 340 4.47 19.95 -36.56
N ARG A 341 3.98 21.18 -36.72
CA ARG A 341 4.64 22.28 -37.43
C ARG A 341 4.67 23.52 -36.54
N PRO A 342 5.65 23.65 -35.63
CA PRO A 342 5.76 24.81 -34.77
C PRO A 342 6.25 26.03 -35.54
N LEU A 343 5.80 27.22 -35.11
CA LEU A 343 6.41 28.48 -35.52
C LEU A 343 7.89 28.53 -35.10
N GLU A 344 8.75 29.24 -35.84
CA GLU A 344 10.18 29.33 -35.49
C GLU A 344 10.39 29.83 -34.06
N ARG A 345 9.65 30.87 -33.64
CA ARG A 345 9.68 31.40 -32.26
C ARG A 345 9.15 30.41 -31.23
N GLU A 346 8.14 29.63 -31.58
CA GLU A 346 7.59 28.60 -30.70
C GLU A 346 8.59 27.46 -30.51
N ALA A 347 9.28 27.06 -31.59
CA ALA A 347 10.27 26.00 -31.59
C ALA A 347 11.50 26.35 -30.73
N THR A 348 11.97 27.61 -30.74
CA THR A 348 13.11 28.05 -29.93
C THR A 348 12.78 28.01 -28.43
N VAL A 349 11.61 28.54 -28.03
CA VAL A 349 11.17 28.50 -26.62
C VAL A 349 10.92 27.06 -26.17
N ALA A 350 10.24 26.25 -26.98
CA ALA A 350 10.00 24.85 -26.68
C ALA A 350 11.30 24.03 -26.52
N ALA A 351 12.31 24.30 -27.36
CA ALA A 351 13.62 23.67 -27.24
C ALA A 351 14.35 24.07 -25.95
N SER A 352 14.24 25.33 -25.52
CA SER A 352 14.78 25.80 -24.24
C SER A 352 14.10 25.08 -23.06
N LEU A 353 12.77 25.07 -23.03
CA LEU A 353 12.00 24.37 -21.98
C LEU A 353 12.32 22.88 -21.92
N ARG A 354 12.48 22.23 -23.08
CA ARG A 354 12.87 20.82 -23.14
C ARG A 354 14.25 20.58 -22.53
N ARG A 355 15.24 21.43 -22.83
CA ARG A 355 16.58 21.33 -22.23
C ARG A 355 16.52 21.48 -20.72
N GLN A 356 15.70 22.40 -20.20
CA GLN A 356 15.51 22.60 -18.76
C GLN A 356 14.89 21.37 -18.08
N VAL A 357 13.86 20.75 -18.68
CA VAL A 357 13.26 19.52 -18.12
C VAL A 357 14.22 18.35 -18.17
N ASP A 358 14.94 18.18 -19.28
CA ASP A 358 15.90 17.09 -19.43
C ASP A 358 17.06 17.27 -18.43
N ALA A 359 17.50 18.51 -18.15
CA ALA A 359 18.47 18.82 -17.09
C ALA A 359 17.92 18.52 -15.68
N LEU A 360 16.66 18.89 -15.40
CA LEU A 360 15.99 18.60 -14.13
C LEU A 360 15.83 17.09 -13.91
N LEU A 361 15.46 16.33 -14.94
CA LEU A 361 15.40 14.87 -14.88
C LEU A 361 16.78 14.25 -14.65
N ALA A 362 17.82 14.77 -15.32
CA ALA A 362 19.19 14.32 -15.11
C ALA A 362 19.67 14.59 -13.67
N ASP A 363 19.34 15.74 -13.09
CA ASP A 363 19.67 16.06 -11.70
C ASP A 363 18.90 15.20 -10.69
N ILE A 364 17.64 14.87 -10.95
CA ILE A 364 16.88 13.92 -10.13
C ILE A 364 17.50 12.50 -10.19
N GLN A 365 18.05 12.11 -11.34
CA GLN A 365 18.68 10.80 -11.54
C GLN A 365 20.07 10.66 -10.90
N ARG A 366 20.74 11.76 -10.53
CA ARG A 366 22.06 11.71 -9.91
C ARG A 366 22.03 11.04 -8.52
N PRO A 367 22.91 10.05 -8.25
CA PRO A 367 22.94 9.35 -6.97
C PRO A 367 23.48 10.25 -5.83
N LEU A 368 22.66 10.42 -4.79
CA LEU A 368 22.99 10.69 -3.39
C LEU A 368 23.90 11.87 -2.97
N SER A 369 24.14 12.90 -3.81
CA SER A 369 24.78 14.14 -3.33
C SER A 369 23.77 15.27 -3.13
N GLY A 370 23.14 15.31 -1.95
CA GLY A 370 22.75 16.54 -1.24
C GLY A 370 21.69 17.47 -1.84
N LEU A 371 21.26 17.32 -3.09
CA LEU A 371 20.19 18.14 -3.65
C LEU A 371 18.84 17.57 -3.24
N VAL A 372 18.27 18.19 -2.19
CA VAL A 372 16.82 18.29 -2.05
C VAL A 372 16.35 19.15 -3.22
N VAL A 373 16.03 18.52 -4.35
CA VAL A 373 15.31 19.20 -5.43
C VAL A 373 13.98 19.62 -4.81
N GLN A 374 13.86 20.90 -4.49
CA GLN A 374 12.71 21.45 -3.81
C GLN A 374 11.51 21.38 -4.76
N ASP A 375 10.34 21.01 -4.23
CA ASP A 375 9.06 21.05 -4.97
C ASP A 375 8.82 22.42 -5.66
N SER A 376 9.47 23.48 -5.17
CA SER A 376 9.46 24.83 -5.75
C SER A 376 9.98 24.89 -7.18
N VAL A 377 11.03 24.14 -7.53
CA VAL A 377 11.61 24.14 -8.88
C VAL A 377 10.65 23.55 -9.90
N LEU A 378 9.97 22.47 -9.52
CA LEU A 378 8.97 21.83 -10.37
C LEU A 378 7.70 22.68 -10.49
N ALA A 379 7.25 23.29 -9.39
CA ALA A 379 6.10 24.21 -9.41
C ALA A 379 6.36 25.44 -10.31
N LEU A 380 7.59 25.97 -10.29
CA LEU A 380 8.04 27.04 -11.19
C LEU A 380 7.99 26.59 -12.65
N PHE A 381 8.46 25.36 -12.94
CA PHE A 381 8.38 24.81 -14.29
C PHE A 381 6.93 24.58 -14.76
N GLU A 382 6.05 24.10 -13.89
CA GLU A 382 4.62 23.96 -14.19
C GLU A 382 3.95 25.30 -14.50
N ALA A 383 4.28 26.37 -13.77
CA ALA A 383 3.82 27.73 -14.07
C ALA A 383 4.34 28.22 -15.43
N ARG A 384 5.61 27.94 -15.74
CA ARG A 384 6.22 28.27 -17.03
C ARG A 384 5.53 27.55 -18.20
N LEU A 385 5.17 26.27 -18.03
CA LEU A 385 4.39 25.52 -19.03
C LEU A 385 2.98 26.11 -19.26
N GLN A 386 2.31 26.58 -18.21
CA GLN A 386 1.01 27.22 -18.35
C GLN A 386 1.13 28.51 -19.17
N LEU A 387 2.13 29.35 -18.87
CA LEU A 387 2.38 30.57 -19.64
C LEU A 387 2.72 30.26 -21.10
N PHE A 388 3.57 29.27 -21.35
CA PHE A 388 3.91 28.82 -22.70
C PHE A 388 2.67 28.37 -23.49
N SER A 389 1.76 27.61 -22.87
CA SER A 389 0.54 27.16 -23.55
C SER A 389 -0.33 28.33 -24.01
N LEU A 390 -0.55 29.33 -23.15
CA LEU A 390 -1.33 30.53 -23.50
C LEU A 390 -0.62 31.37 -24.55
N TRP A 391 0.68 31.61 -24.36
CA TRP A 391 1.49 32.37 -25.31
C TRP A 391 1.50 31.73 -26.71
N SER A 392 1.61 30.40 -26.81
CA SER A 392 1.61 29.69 -28.10
C SER A 392 0.28 29.85 -28.86
N VAL A 393 -0.86 29.79 -28.15
CA VAL A 393 -2.19 29.99 -28.74
C VAL A 393 -2.32 31.44 -29.25
N LEU A 394 -1.96 32.42 -28.42
CA LEU A 394 -2.04 33.83 -28.78
C LEU A 394 -1.09 34.20 -29.94
N LEU A 395 0.12 33.62 -29.96
CA LEU A 395 1.08 33.83 -31.04
C LEU A 395 0.54 33.32 -32.39
N ARG A 396 -0.12 32.15 -32.40
CA ARG A 396 -0.73 31.61 -33.62
C ARG A 396 -1.94 32.42 -34.08
N GLN A 397 -2.76 32.93 -33.15
CA GLN A 397 -3.88 33.82 -33.50
C GLN A 397 -3.40 35.10 -34.19
N LEU A 398 -2.22 35.60 -33.83
CA LEU A 398 -1.59 36.75 -34.48
C LEU A 398 -0.93 36.42 -35.82
N GLU A 399 -0.65 35.15 -36.09
CA GLU A 399 0.11 34.75 -37.26
C GLU A 399 -0.62 35.12 -38.55
N GLY A 400 -0.07 36.10 -39.28
CA GLY A 400 -0.61 36.58 -40.56
C GLY A 400 -1.69 37.67 -40.45
N LEU A 401 -1.99 38.15 -39.24
CA LEU A 401 -2.63 39.44 -39.05
C LEU A 401 -1.54 40.52 -39.03
N LYS A 402 -1.63 41.50 -39.94
CA LYS A 402 -0.74 42.67 -39.98
C LYS A 402 -1.57 43.93 -39.77
N GLY A 403 -1.10 44.85 -38.92
CA GLY A 403 -1.75 46.13 -38.67
C GLY A 403 -1.18 46.88 -37.46
N VAL A 404 -1.35 48.20 -37.44
CA VAL A 404 -0.84 49.08 -36.37
C VAL A 404 -1.45 48.73 -35.01
N ALA A 405 -2.71 48.31 -34.99
CA ALA A 405 -3.42 47.89 -33.77
C ALA A 405 -2.82 46.65 -33.07
N LEU A 406 -1.97 45.87 -33.77
CA LEU A 406 -1.38 44.62 -33.24
C LEU A 406 0.02 44.85 -32.65
N LEU A 407 0.64 46.02 -32.86
CA LEU A 407 2.00 46.32 -32.40
C LEU A 407 2.15 46.20 -30.88
N ASP A 408 1.14 46.63 -30.12
CA ASP A 408 1.16 46.51 -28.66
C ASP A 408 1.02 45.07 -28.18
N ALA A 409 0.23 44.25 -28.88
CA ALA A 409 0.11 42.82 -28.58
C ALA A 409 1.40 42.06 -28.93
N GLU A 410 2.02 42.37 -30.08
CA GLU A 410 3.31 41.80 -30.47
C GLU A 410 4.42 42.15 -29.47
N ARG A 411 4.47 43.42 -29.00
CA ARG A 411 5.43 43.84 -27.95
C ARG A 411 5.25 43.05 -26.66
N LYS A 412 4.00 42.87 -26.21
CA LYS A 412 3.69 42.10 -24.99
C LYS A 412 4.06 40.63 -25.14
N LEU A 413 3.76 40.00 -26.28
CA LEU A 413 4.14 38.60 -26.52
C LEU A 413 5.65 38.41 -26.64
N LYS A 414 6.38 39.40 -27.17
CA LYS A 414 7.84 39.38 -27.20
C LYS A 414 8.44 39.52 -25.78
N ALA A 415 7.83 40.32 -24.92
CA ALA A 415 8.23 40.39 -23.51
C ALA A 415 8.02 39.04 -22.79
N VAL A 416 6.89 38.36 -23.05
CA VAL A 416 6.64 37.01 -22.53
C VAL A 416 7.63 35.99 -23.08
N GLU A 417 7.99 36.07 -24.36
CA GLU A 417 9.03 35.22 -24.96
C GLU A 417 10.36 35.37 -24.21
N THR A 418 10.77 36.61 -23.92
CA THR A 418 12.00 36.86 -23.14
C THR A 418 11.92 36.34 -21.71
N LEU A 419 10.74 36.41 -21.07
CA LEU A 419 10.54 35.87 -19.72
C LEU A 419 10.60 34.33 -19.71
N LEU A 420 9.98 33.67 -20.69
CA LEU A 420 9.97 32.21 -20.82
C LEU A 420 11.38 31.63 -21.04
N GLN A 421 12.27 32.42 -21.63
CA GLN A 421 13.69 32.06 -21.83
C GLN A 421 14.58 32.43 -20.64
N ASN A 422 14.10 33.22 -19.68
CA ASN A 422 14.89 33.64 -18.52
C ASN A 422 14.90 32.57 -17.43
N ASP A 423 16.08 32.06 -17.11
CA ASP A 423 16.28 31.05 -16.06
C ASP A 423 16.10 31.61 -14.63
N GLU A 424 16.25 32.93 -14.44
CA GLU A 424 16.14 33.59 -13.13
C GLU A 424 14.72 34.02 -12.75
N ALA A 425 13.76 33.89 -13.66
CA ALA A 425 12.37 34.32 -13.42
C ALA A 425 11.66 33.45 -12.38
N THR A 426 10.91 34.09 -11.48
CA THR A 426 10.23 33.44 -10.35
C THR A 426 8.82 32.95 -10.73
N SER A 427 8.22 32.08 -9.90
CA SER A 427 6.84 31.62 -10.12
C SER A 427 5.80 32.75 -10.06
N ALA A 428 6.10 33.83 -9.31
CA ALA A 428 5.24 35.01 -9.23
C ALA A 428 5.20 35.74 -10.58
N ASP A 429 6.37 35.94 -11.21
CA ASP A 429 6.49 36.61 -12.51
C ASP A 429 5.69 35.89 -13.60
N PHE A 430 5.74 34.55 -13.63
CA PHE A 430 4.94 33.75 -14.57
C PHE A 430 3.44 33.89 -14.34
N THR A 431 3.00 33.93 -13.08
CA THR A 431 1.57 34.04 -12.73
C THR A 431 1.02 35.41 -13.08
N GLU A 432 1.79 36.47 -12.84
CA GLU A 432 1.44 37.84 -13.24
C GLU A 432 1.29 37.96 -14.76
N GLN A 433 2.24 37.43 -15.53
CA GLN A 433 2.14 37.46 -16.99
C GLN A 433 0.98 36.61 -17.53
N VAL A 434 0.63 35.50 -16.88
CA VAL A 434 -0.58 34.73 -17.24
C VAL A 434 -1.84 35.59 -17.07
N GLN A 435 -1.93 36.38 -16.00
CA GLN A 435 -3.07 37.29 -15.81
C GLN A 435 -3.08 38.41 -16.86
N LEU A 436 -1.92 38.99 -17.18
CA LEU A 436 -1.78 40.00 -18.21
C LEU A 436 -2.13 39.47 -19.62
N LEU A 437 -1.78 38.22 -19.95
CA LEU A 437 -2.15 37.61 -21.22
C LEU A 437 -3.65 37.26 -21.30
N ARG A 438 -4.30 36.97 -20.17
CA ARG A 438 -5.75 36.72 -20.13
C ARG A 438 -6.59 37.97 -20.30
N THR A 439 -6.05 39.15 -19.98
CA THR A 439 -6.74 40.43 -20.19
C THR A 439 -6.55 40.98 -21.61
N LEU A 440 -5.61 40.41 -22.38
CA LEU A 440 -5.46 40.70 -23.80
C LEU A 440 -6.57 40.04 -24.59
N ASP A 441 -7.61 40.81 -24.93
CA ASP A 441 -8.66 40.38 -25.86
C ASP A 441 -8.14 40.47 -27.31
N LEU A 442 -7.27 39.52 -27.65
CA LEU A 442 -6.69 39.41 -28.98
C LEU A 442 -7.73 39.07 -30.05
N GLU A 443 -8.83 38.41 -29.68
CA GLU A 443 -9.94 38.16 -30.61
C GLU A 443 -10.64 39.45 -31.01
N ALA A 444 -10.94 40.35 -30.07
CA ALA A 444 -11.52 41.64 -30.39
C ALA A 444 -10.58 42.51 -31.24
N VAL A 445 -9.28 42.52 -30.92
CA VAL A 445 -8.28 43.26 -31.72
C VAL A 445 -8.16 42.68 -33.13
N ALA A 446 -8.11 41.35 -33.26
CA ALA A 446 -8.07 40.67 -34.54
C ALA A 446 -9.32 40.95 -35.38
N ARG A 447 -10.52 40.92 -34.77
CA ARG A 447 -11.77 41.30 -35.42
C ARG A 447 -11.75 42.75 -35.90
N ALA A 448 -11.30 43.68 -35.05
CA ALA A 448 -11.17 45.09 -35.43
C ALA A 448 -10.20 45.29 -36.62
N VAL A 449 -9.11 44.53 -36.68
CA VAL A 449 -8.17 44.57 -37.82
C VAL A 449 -8.80 44.00 -39.09
N LEU A 450 -9.53 42.89 -39.01
CA LEU A 450 -10.25 42.32 -40.16
C LEU A 450 -11.34 43.26 -40.66
N GLU A 451 -12.07 43.91 -39.75
CA GLU A 451 -13.08 44.91 -40.09
C GLU A 451 -12.44 46.14 -40.75
N ALA A 452 -11.32 46.64 -40.22
CA ALA A 452 -10.56 47.72 -40.84
C ALA A 452 -10.13 47.37 -42.27
N ARG A 453 -9.66 46.14 -42.51
CA ARG A 453 -9.31 45.66 -43.86
C ARG A 453 -10.51 45.61 -44.81
N LEU A 454 -11.68 45.18 -44.34
CA LEU A 454 -12.90 45.21 -45.14
C LEU A 454 -13.31 46.65 -45.47
N THR A 455 -13.23 47.56 -44.51
CA THR A 455 -13.54 48.98 -44.76
C THR A 455 -12.57 49.61 -45.75
N GLU A 456 -11.28 49.25 -45.69
CA GLU A 456 -10.28 49.70 -46.65
C GLU A 456 -10.57 49.16 -48.05
N LEU A 457 -10.94 47.88 -48.19
CA LEU A 457 -11.34 47.27 -49.46
C LEU A 457 -12.59 47.95 -50.06
N GLU A 458 -13.60 48.23 -49.22
CA GLU A 458 -14.80 49.00 -49.63
C GLU A 458 -14.43 50.40 -50.10
N GLN A 459 -13.54 51.09 -49.39
CA GLN A 459 -13.09 52.42 -49.77
C GLN A 459 -12.30 52.40 -51.09
N GLN A 460 -11.35 51.47 -51.23
CA GLN A 460 -10.57 51.29 -52.46
C GLN A 460 -11.47 51.00 -53.66
N SER A 461 -12.44 50.10 -53.54
CA SER A 461 -13.38 49.78 -54.62
C SER A 461 -14.28 50.95 -55.00
N ARG A 462 -14.78 51.72 -54.03
CA ARG A 462 -15.56 52.95 -54.29
C ARG A 462 -14.74 54.02 -55.00
N THR A 463 -13.51 54.24 -54.54
CA THR A 463 -12.58 55.21 -55.16
C THR A 463 -12.24 54.79 -56.60
N LEU A 464 -11.99 53.51 -56.85
CA LEU A 464 -11.73 53.02 -58.21
C LEU A 464 -12.96 53.16 -59.11
N SER A 465 -14.14 52.84 -58.59
CA SER A 465 -15.38 52.95 -59.35
C SER A 465 -15.72 54.41 -59.69
N SER A 466 -15.50 55.36 -58.77
CA SER A 466 -15.73 56.78 -59.05
C SER A 466 -14.72 57.36 -60.05
N GLN A 467 -13.46 56.91 -60.02
CA GLN A 467 -12.43 57.31 -60.97
C GLN A 467 -12.64 56.71 -62.38
N ARG A 468 -13.25 55.52 -62.46
CA ARG A 468 -13.48 54.83 -63.73
C ARG A 468 -14.80 55.22 -64.41
N GLY A 469 -15.82 55.68 -63.68
CA GLY A 469 -17.12 55.99 -64.26
C GLY A 469 -17.95 54.73 -64.53
N ASP A 470 -18.82 54.74 -65.54
CA ASP A 470 -19.77 53.64 -65.84
C ASP A 470 -19.16 52.51 -66.73
N ASP A 471 -17.95 52.11 -66.39
CA ASP A 471 -17.20 51.02 -67.04
C ASP A 471 -17.71 49.63 -66.58
N PRO A 472 -17.55 48.57 -67.40
CA PRO A 472 -17.98 47.21 -67.03
C PRO A 472 -17.35 46.74 -65.70
N VAL A 473 -16.12 47.15 -65.42
CA VAL A 473 -15.40 46.88 -64.17
C VAL A 473 -16.06 47.57 -62.98
N SER A 474 -16.45 48.84 -63.14
CA SER A 474 -17.16 49.58 -62.10
C SER A 474 -18.48 48.88 -61.75
N ARG A 475 -19.20 48.35 -62.74
CA ARG A 475 -20.43 47.57 -62.50
C ARG A 475 -20.14 46.27 -61.75
N ARG A 476 -19.06 45.56 -62.09
CA ARG A 476 -18.65 44.34 -61.35
C ARG A 476 -18.19 44.65 -59.93
N LEU A 477 -17.43 45.74 -59.72
CA LEU A 477 -17.03 46.21 -58.40
C LEU A 477 -18.22 46.69 -57.55
N GLN A 478 -19.25 47.28 -58.16
CA GLN A 478 -20.47 47.70 -57.47
C GLN A 478 -21.49 46.56 -57.28
N GLY A 479 -21.46 45.53 -58.13
CA GLY A 479 -22.42 44.42 -58.11
C GLY A 479 -21.92 43.16 -57.41
N GLU A 480 -20.75 42.64 -57.80
CA GLU A 480 -20.21 41.35 -57.34
C GLU A 480 -19.49 41.48 -55.99
N LEU A 481 -18.59 42.46 -55.83
CA LEU A 481 -17.76 42.61 -54.63
C LEU A 481 -18.55 42.82 -53.32
N PRO A 482 -19.63 43.63 -53.28
CA PRO A 482 -20.38 43.83 -52.04
C PRO A 482 -21.00 42.55 -51.48
N LEU A 483 -21.27 41.55 -52.32
CA LEU A 483 -21.77 40.24 -51.86
C LEU A 483 -20.71 39.51 -51.02
N TYR A 484 -19.44 39.54 -51.44
CA TYR A 484 -18.33 38.95 -50.70
C TYR A 484 -18.04 39.73 -49.40
N VAL A 485 -18.06 41.06 -49.47
CA VAL A 485 -17.83 41.92 -48.29
C VAL A 485 -18.94 41.76 -47.26
N LEU A 486 -20.21 41.75 -47.70
CA LEU A 486 -21.36 41.54 -46.81
C LEU A 486 -21.27 40.18 -46.12
N ARG A 487 -20.90 39.12 -46.86
CA ARG A 487 -20.72 37.77 -46.29
C ARG A 487 -19.62 37.75 -45.23
N ALA A 488 -18.47 38.36 -45.51
CA ALA A 488 -17.38 38.47 -44.54
C ALA A 488 -17.80 39.26 -43.29
N ARG A 489 -18.52 40.38 -43.46
CA ARG A 489 -19.01 41.22 -42.35
C ARG A 489 -20.06 40.51 -41.49
N GLN A 490 -20.94 39.71 -42.09
CA GLN A 490 -21.95 38.93 -41.35
C GLN A 490 -21.35 37.81 -40.49
N GLN A 491 -20.24 37.20 -40.92
CA GLN A 491 -19.56 36.13 -40.18
C GLN A 491 -18.49 36.61 -39.19
N LEU A 492 -18.05 37.86 -39.31
CA LEU A 492 -17.07 38.51 -38.42
C LEU A 492 -17.41 38.47 -36.91
N PRO A 493 -18.68 38.65 -36.47
CA PRO A 493 -19.05 38.49 -35.05
C PRO A 493 -19.11 37.02 -34.59
N GLY A 494 -18.89 36.05 -35.49
CA GLY A 494 -18.91 34.63 -35.17
C GLY A 494 -17.76 34.18 -34.26
N PRO A 495 -17.86 32.99 -33.65
CA PRO A 495 -16.84 32.44 -32.76
C PRO A 495 -15.57 31.98 -33.50
N ASP A 496 -15.65 31.77 -34.82
CA ASP A 496 -14.55 31.26 -35.64
C ASP A 496 -13.82 32.39 -36.38
N LEU A 497 -12.69 32.83 -35.81
CA LEU A 497 -11.84 33.87 -36.39
C LEU A 497 -11.16 33.39 -37.69
N GLU A 498 -10.82 32.10 -37.82
CA GLU A 498 -10.19 31.58 -39.02
C GLU A 498 -11.15 31.58 -40.20
N ALA A 499 -12.40 31.17 -39.98
CA ALA A 499 -13.45 31.27 -40.99
C ALA A 499 -13.66 32.72 -41.43
N SER A 500 -13.70 33.66 -40.47
CA SER A 500 -13.82 35.10 -40.76
C SER A 500 -12.64 35.60 -41.59
N ARG A 501 -11.41 35.22 -41.24
CA ARG A 501 -10.21 35.57 -42.00
C ARG A 501 -10.24 35.03 -43.43
N ARG A 502 -10.63 33.77 -43.63
CA ARG A 502 -10.75 33.18 -44.97
C ARG A 502 -11.74 33.96 -45.84
N LEU A 503 -12.87 34.38 -45.28
CA LEU A 503 -13.87 35.17 -46.02
C LEU A 503 -13.36 36.56 -46.40
N VAL A 504 -12.60 37.22 -45.51
CA VAL A 504 -11.94 38.49 -45.83
C VAL A 504 -10.94 38.31 -46.95
N GLU A 505 -10.09 37.27 -46.91
CA GLU A 505 -9.17 36.99 -48.01
C GLU A 505 -9.90 36.63 -49.31
N THR A 506 -10.99 35.85 -49.26
CA THR A 506 -11.83 35.57 -50.45
C THR A 506 -12.42 36.85 -51.04
N ALA A 507 -12.83 37.83 -50.21
CA ALA A 507 -13.30 39.11 -50.72
C ALA A 507 -12.17 39.90 -51.42
N ARG A 508 -10.94 39.82 -50.92
CA ARG A 508 -9.76 40.44 -51.53
C ARG A 508 -9.32 39.73 -52.80
N GLU A 509 -9.38 38.40 -52.83
CA GLU A 509 -9.16 37.58 -54.03
C GLU A 509 -10.19 37.92 -55.11
N ALA A 510 -11.48 38.02 -54.75
CA ALA A 510 -12.53 38.41 -55.69
C ALA A 510 -12.29 39.82 -56.26
N PHE A 511 -11.88 40.78 -55.41
CA PHE A 511 -11.50 42.12 -55.86
C PHE A 511 -10.35 42.07 -56.87
N LEU A 512 -9.28 41.33 -56.57
CA LEU A 512 -8.14 41.18 -57.47
C LEU A 512 -8.52 40.46 -58.77
N GLU A 513 -9.33 39.41 -58.72
CA GLU A 513 -9.75 38.67 -59.92
C GLU A 513 -10.61 39.53 -60.85
N ILE A 514 -11.46 40.42 -60.32
CA ILE A 514 -12.20 41.41 -61.12
C ILE A 514 -11.22 42.32 -61.88
N LEU A 515 -10.17 42.80 -61.19
CA LEU A 515 -9.15 43.66 -61.79
C LEU A 515 -8.27 42.94 -62.83
N LEU A 516 -7.90 41.68 -62.54
CA LEU A 516 -7.14 40.84 -63.47
C LEU A 516 -7.95 40.57 -64.75
N THR A 517 -9.22 40.18 -64.59
CA THR A 517 -10.11 39.89 -65.72
C THR A 517 -10.28 41.13 -66.61
N ASP A 518 -10.46 42.30 -66.00
CA ASP A 518 -10.56 43.57 -66.76
C ASP A 518 -9.33 43.85 -67.62
N LEU A 519 -8.14 43.74 -67.03
CA LEU A 519 -6.91 44.00 -67.76
C LEU A 519 -6.67 42.96 -68.86
N GLU A 520 -7.10 41.71 -68.66
CA GLU A 520 -7.08 40.67 -69.70
C GLU A 520 -8.08 40.94 -70.83
N ASP A 521 -9.30 41.35 -70.49
CA ASP A 521 -10.35 41.69 -71.44
C ASP A 521 -9.91 42.84 -72.36
N ALA A 522 -9.19 43.83 -71.80
CA ALA A 522 -8.59 44.92 -72.58
C ALA A 522 -7.63 44.43 -73.69
N PHE A 523 -6.94 43.30 -73.51
CA PHE A 523 -6.08 42.69 -74.55
C PHE A 523 -6.82 41.76 -75.53
N THR A 524 -8.04 41.34 -75.20
CA THR A 524 -8.87 40.49 -76.07
C THR A 524 -9.76 41.29 -77.01
N ALA A 525 -9.91 42.60 -76.78
CA ALA A 525 -10.63 43.50 -77.67
C ALA A 525 -10.09 43.39 -79.11
N LYS A 526 -11.02 43.24 -80.07
CA LYS A 526 -10.70 43.02 -81.48
C LYS A 526 -10.15 44.28 -82.17
N GLU A 527 -10.29 45.42 -81.54
CA GLU A 527 -9.84 46.72 -82.02
C GLU A 527 -8.43 47.01 -81.50
N LEU A 528 -7.48 47.18 -82.42
CA LEU A 528 -6.12 47.59 -82.07
C LEU A 528 -6.18 49.04 -81.57
N PRO A 529 -5.60 49.37 -80.39
CA PRO A 529 -5.49 50.77 -79.98
C PRO A 529 -4.69 51.54 -81.03
N GLY A 530 -5.19 52.71 -81.43
CA GLY A 530 -4.57 53.50 -82.50
C GLY A 530 -3.09 53.79 -82.24
N GLY A 531 -2.26 53.68 -83.27
CA GLY A 531 -0.80 53.94 -83.22
C GLY A 531 0.08 52.70 -83.03
N PHE A 532 -0.45 51.60 -82.47
CA PHE A 532 0.33 50.36 -82.37
C PHE A 532 0.45 49.65 -83.72
N THR A 533 1.61 49.06 -83.99
CA THR A 533 1.72 47.98 -84.98
C THR A 533 1.23 46.65 -84.38
N GLN A 534 0.88 45.70 -85.25
CA GLN A 534 0.45 44.37 -84.80
C GLN A 534 1.55 43.62 -84.02
N GLU A 535 2.82 43.86 -84.36
CA GLU A 535 3.98 43.26 -83.69
C GLU A 535 4.22 43.86 -82.31
N GLU A 536 4.16 45.18 -82.16
CA GLU A 536 4.30 45.87 -80.87
C GLU A 536 3.16 45.50 -79.91
N TRP A 537 1.93 45.43 -80.41
CA TRP A 537 0.78 45.00 -79.60
C TRP A 537 0.92 43.55 -79.12
N ALA A 538 1.41 42.65 -79.98
CA ALA A 538 1.67 41.26 -79.59
C ALA A 538 2.79 41.15 -78.55
N ALA A 539 3.86 41.94 -78.68
CA ALA A 539 4.97 41.97 -77.73
C ALA A 539 4.54 42.52 -76.36
N LEU A 540 3.72 43.57 -76.33
CA LEU A 540 3.16 44.13 -75.10
C LEU A 540 2.25 43.11 -74.41
N ARG A 541 1.34 42.47 -75.16
CA ARG A 541 0.44 41.43 -74.63
C ARG A 541 1.19 40.28 -73.99
N LEU A 542 2.33 39.87 -74.56
CA LEU A 542 3.17 38.82 -73.99
C LEU A 542 3.81 39.25 -72.65
N ARG A 543 4.39 40.46 -72.60
CA ARG A 543 5.01 41.02 -71.38
C ARG A 543 4.00 41.21 -70.25
N VAL A 544 2.85 41.80 -70.54
CA VAL A 544 1.79 42.03 -69.54
C VAL A 544 1.15 40.70 -69.13
N GLY A 545 0.88 39.81 -70.09
CA GLY A 545 0.33 38.47 -69.83
C GLY A 545 1.19 37.62 -68.90
N GLU A 546 2.53 37.72 -69.00
CA GLU A 546 3.44 37.05 -68.08
C GLU A 546 3.27 37.54 -66.63
N GLN A 547 3.14 38.86 -66.43
CA GLN A 547 2.94 39.44 -65.10
C GLN A 547 1.56 39.08 -64.52
N LEU A 548 0.52 39.04 -65.35
CA LEU A 548 -0.82 38.61 -64.93
C LEU A 548 -0.83 37.11 -64.54
N ALA A 549 -0.14 36.26 -65.30
CA ALA A 549 0.02 34.86 -64.95
C ALA A 549 0.77 34.68 -63.61
N ARG A 550 1.81 35.49 -63.34
CA ARG A 550 2.52 35.51 -62.04
C ARG A 550 1.61 35.99 -60.91
N SER A 551 0.79 37.00 -61.15
CA SER A 551 -0.22 37.48 -60.19
C SER A 551 -1.19 36.36 -59.80
N ARG A 552 -1.82 35.69 -60.78
CA ARG A 552 -2.72 34.55 -60.52
C ARG A 552 -2.04 33.39 -59.78
N ALA A 553 -0.82 33.03 -60.18
CA ALA A 553 -0.08 31.95 -59.52
C ALA A 553 0.23 32.23 -58.04
N ARG A 554 0.30 33.51 -57.65
CA ARG A 554 0.58 33.94 -56.27
C ARG A 554 -0.66 34.26 -55.45
N MET A 555 -1.83 34.41 -56.09
CA MET A 555 -3.07 34.83 -55.46
C MET A 555 -3.44 33.96 -54.25
N SER A 556 -3.34 32.62 -54.36
CA SER A 556 -3.68 31.70 -53.27
C SER A 556 -2.65 31.64 -52.13
N ALA A 557 -1.45 32.20 -52.33
CA ALA A 557 -0.38 32.22 -51.33
C ALA A 557 -0.32 33.58 -50.60
N SER A 558 -0.48 34.67 -51.34
CA SER A 558 -0.47 36.03 -50.81
C SER A 558 -1.15 36.99 -51.80
N VAL A 559 -2.33 37.48 -51.44
CA VAL A 559 -3.07 38.48 -52.24
C VAL A 559 -2.28 39.78 -52.37
N ASP A 560 -1.49 40.15 -51.35
CA ASP A 560 -0.63 41.34 -51.37
C ASP A 560 0.43 41.24 -52.48
N GLU A 561 1.13 40.09 -52.56
CA GLU A 561 2.13 39.85 -53.61
C GLU A 561 1.49 39.81 -54.99
N ALA A 562 0.34 39.15 -55.11
CA ALA A 562 -0.40 39.07 -56.36
C ALA A 562 -0.86 40.46 -56.84
N TYR A 563 -1.33 41.32 -55.94
CA TYR A 563 -1.73 42.68 -56.25
C TYR A 563 -0.55 43.55 -56.72
N LEU A 564 0.66 43.37 -56.15
CA LEU A 564 1.87 44.06 -56.64
C LEU A 564 2.21 43.66 -58.09
N TYR A 565 2.11 42.38 -58.44
CA TYR A 565 2.29 41.94 -59.83
C TYR A 565 1.23 42.55 -60.75
N TYR A 566 -0.03 42.62 -60.32
CA TYR A 566 -1.10 43.30 -61.07
C TYR A 566 -0.79 44.79 -61.27
N GLN A 567 -0.40 45.52 -60.21
CA GLN A 567 -0.03 46.94 -60.32
C GLN A 567 1.12 47.15 -61.30
N SER A 568 2.13 46.28 -61.27
CA SER A 568 3.24 46.33 -62.22
C SER A 568 2.78 46.09 -63.66
N ALA A 569 1.87 45.13 -63.87
CA ALA A 569 1.29 44.80 -65.17
C ALA A 569 0.47 45.98 -65.74
N HIS A 570 -0.37 46.59 -64.90
CA HIS A 570 -1.20 47.74 -65.25
C HIS A 570 -0.36 48.99 -65.54
N ALA A 571 0.68 49.26 -64.76
CA ALA A 571 1.59 50.37 -65.00
C ALA A 571 2.38 50.21 -66.31
N LEU A 572 2.88 48.99 -66.60
CA LEU A 572 3.54 48.68 -67.88
C LEU A 572 2.60 48.90 -69.07
N TYR A 573 1.36 48.42 -68.96
CA TYR A 573 0.34 48.62 -69.97
C TYR A 573 0.08 50.11 -70.24
N LEU A 574 -0.14 50.90 -69.19
CA LEU A 574 -0.45 52.32 -69.34
C LEU A 574 0.73 53.15 -69.87
N ARG A 575 1.98 52.84 -69.47
CA ARG A 575 3.16 53.55 -70.00
C ARG A 575 3.24 53.42 -71.51
N GLU A 576 3.12 52.20 -72.01
CA GLU A 576 3.21 51.93 -73.46
C GLU A 576 2.02 52.57 -74.21
N LEU A 577 0.84 52.62 -73.61
CA LEU A 577 -0.31 53.34 -74.17
C LEU A 577 -0.09 54.86 -74.24
N VAL A 578 0.50 55.47 -73.20
CA VAL A 578 0.81 56.91 -73.17
C VAL A 578 1.89 57.22 -74.21
N ASP A 579 2.96 56.45 -74.26
CA ASP A 579 4.07 56.63 -75.19
C ASP A 579 3.61 56.57 -76.65
N ASN A 580 2.76 55.59 -76.98
CA ASN A 580 2.21 55.48 -78.33
C ASN A 580 1.25 56.63 -78.68
N LEU A 581 0.41 57.10 -77.75
CA LEU A 581 -0.48 58.23 -78.02
C LEU A 581 0.31 59.54 -78.23
N GLU A 582 1.41 59.74 -77.51
CA GLU A 582 2.35 60.83 -77.77
C GLU A 582 3.01 60.70 -79.15
N GLU A 583 3.46 59.51 -79.53
CA GLU A 583 4.03 59.29 -80.85
C GLU A 583 3.01 59.63 -81.96
N ALA A 584 1.77 59.16 -81.83
CA ALA A 584 0.69 59.48 -82.75
C ALA A 584 0.42 61.00 -82.84
N LEU A 585 0.47 61.73 -81.72
CA LEU A 585 0.38 63.20 -81.70
C LEU A 585 1.53 63.88 -82.44
N THR A 586 2.77 63.39 -82.28
CA THR A 586 3.94 63.93 -83.00
C THR A 586 3.88 63.66 -84.50
N GLN A 587 3.40 62.48 -84.92
CA GLN A 587 3.20 62.14 -86.32
C GLN A 587 2.12 63.03 -86.97
N LEU A 588 1.04 63.31 -86.26
CA LEU A 588 -0.03 64.20 -86.74
C LEU A 588 0.47 65.64 -86.93
N GLN A 589 1.35 66.13 -86.04
CA GLN A 589 2.03 67.42 -86.20
C GLN A 589 2.85 67.49 -87.49
N ALA A 590 3.61 66.43 -87.79
CA ALA A 590 4.44 66.39 -88.99
C ALA A 590 3.62 66.45 -90.29
N GLN A 591 2.35 66.03 -90.25
CA GLN A 591 1.45 65.98 -91.40
C GLN A 591 0.57 67.25 -91.56
N SER A 592 0.27 67.96 -90.46
CA SER A 592 -0.61 69.13 -90.48
C SER A 592 0.12 70.45 -90.80
N GLY A 593 0.33 70.73 -92.08
CA GLY A 593 1.12 71.87 -92.59
C GLY A 593 0.44 73.26 -92.67
N GLY A 594 -0.64 73.60 -91.94
CA GLY A 594 -1.19 74.96 -92.09
C GLY A 594 -2.44 75.45 -91.35
N GLY A 595 -3.09 74.65 -90.48
CA GLY A 595 -4.28 75.09 -89.73
C GLY A 595 -3.98 75.41 -88.26
N LEU A 596 -3.23 76.49 -87.98
CA LEU A 596 -2.39 76.58 -86.76
C LEU A 596 -3.08 76.94 -85.43
N ASN A 597 -4.22 77.64 -85.39
CA ASN A 597 -4.70 78.18 -84.09
C ASN A 597 -5.64 77.26 -83.32
N THR A 598 -6.64 76.65 -83.97
CA THR A 598 -7.57 75.74 -83.27
C THR A 598 -6.94 74.38 -82.95
N LEU A 599 -5.98 73.92 -83.76
CA LEU A 599 -5.21 72.69 -83.52
C LEU A 599 -4.23 72.82 -82.34
N ALA A 600 -3.70 74.01 -82.07
CA ALA A 600 -2.74 74.23 -81.00
C ALA A 600 -3.39 74.15 -79.60
N ASP A 601 -4.61 74.67 -79.45
CA ASP A 601 -5.26 74.78 -78.13
C ASP A 601 -5.68 73.42 -77.56
N TRP A 602 -6.39 72.58 -78.32
CA TRP A 602 -6.80 71.25 -77.82
C TRP A 602 -5.60 70.31 -77.69
N ARG A 603 -4.58 70.45 -78.53
CA ARG A 603 -3.35 69.67 -78.42
C ARG A 603 -2.63 69.97 -77.12
N THR A 604 -2.48 71.24 -76.75
CA THR A 604 -1.85 71.63 -75.49
C THR A 604 -2.57 71.01 -74.30
N ALA A 605 -3.90 70.87 -74.37
CA ALA A 605 -4.69 70.18 -73.36
C ALA A 605 -4.42 68.66 -73.32
N VAL A 606 -4.30 67.99 -74.48
CA VAL A 606 -3.96 66.56 -74.56
C VAL A 606 -2.53 66.30 -74.06
N ASP A 607 -1.55 67.10 -74.49
CA ASP A 607 -0.15 66.99 -74.05
C ASP A 607 -0.04 67.19 -72.53
N ALA A 608 -0.77 68.16 -71.96
CA ALA A 608 -0.82 68.38 -70.51
C ALA A 608 -1.38 67.16 -69.75
N ARG A 609 -2.41 66.50 -70.28
CA ARG A 609 -2.99 65.29 -69.67
C ARG A 609 -2.06 64.08 -69.77
N LEU A 610 -1.33 63.92 -70.88
CA LEU A 610 -0.34 62.84 -71.02
C LEU A 610 0.86 63.06 -70.09
N ALA A 611 1.32 64.30 -69.94
CA ALA A 611 2.34 64.65 -68.96
C ALA A 611 1.88 64.35 -67.52
N ALA A 612 0.63 64.70 -67.18
CA ALA A 612 0.04 64.35 -65.89
C ALA A 612 -0.07 62.83 -65.70
N ALA A 613 -0.47 62.07 -66.73
CA ALA A 613 -0.54 60.61 -66.67
C ALA A 613 0.84 59.99 -66.40
N ARG A 614 1.91 60.47 -67.05
CA ARG A 614 3.29 60.04 -66.77
C ARG A 614 3.74 60.36 -65.36
N GLU A 615 3.50 61.58 -64.89
CA GLU A 615 3.85 61.96 -63.53
C GLU A 615 3.18 61.04 -62.50
N GLN A 616 1.93 60.66 -62.73
CA GLN A 616 1.23 59.69 -61.88
C GLN A 616 1.80 58.27 -61.99
N LEU A 617 2.22 57.83 -63.19
CA LEU A 617 2.89 56.53 -63.36
C LEU A 617 4.27 56.47 -62.69
N ASP A 618 4.99 57.59 -62.62
CA ASP A 618 6.27 57.68 -61.92
C ASP A 618 6.12 57.66 -60.40
N LYS A 619 4.98 58.16 -59.89
CA LYS A 619 4.58 58.02 -58.48
C LYS A 619 4.01 56.63 -58.14
N GLY A 620 3.79 55.77 -59.15
CA GLY A 620 3.18 54.45 -58.98
C GLY A 620 1.64 54.46 -58.90
N GLU A 621 1.01 55.60 -59.21
CA GLU A 621 -0.44 55.81 -59.12
C GLU A 621 -1.14 55.49 -60.46
N ALA A 622 -1.01 54.23 -60.91
CA ALA A 622 -1.48 53.79 -62.22
C ALA A 622 -2.99 54.02 -62.47
N ASN A 623 -3.83 54.00 -61.43
CA ASN A 623 -5.27 54.23 -61.58
C ASN A 623 -5.60 55.70 -61.90
N LEU A 624 -4.87 56.65 -61.32
CA LEU A 624 -5.03 58.07 -61.66
C LEU A 624 -4.51 58.35 -63.07
N ALA A 625 -3.37 57.75 -63.42
CA ALA A 625 -2.83 57.84 -64.77
C ALA A 625 -3.82 57.32 -65.83
N ALA A 626 -4.55 56.24 -65.53
CA ALA A 626 -5.56 55.68 -66.44
C ALA A 626 -6.73 56.64 -66.71
N ALA A 627 -7.12 57.47 -65.74
CA ALA A 627 -8.16 58.48 -65.93
C ALA A 627 -7.68 59.62 -66.82
N GLU A 628 -6.48 60.16 -66.55
CA GLU A 628 -5.86 61.20 -67.38
C GLU A 628 -5.61 60.72 -68.82
N TYR A 629 -5.10 59.50 -68.98
CA TYR A 629 -4.91 58.88 -70.30
C TYR A 629 -6.23 58.71 -71.06
N ARG A 630 -7.29 58.21 -70.44
CA ARG A 630 -8.61 58.08 -71.11
C ARG A 630 -9.13 59.44 -71.56
N ALA A 631 -9.06 60.44 -70.69
CA ALA A 631 -9.48 61.79 -71.00
C ALA A 631 -8.65 62.40 -72.16
N ALA A 632 -7.34 62.14 -72.20
CA ALA A 632 -6.46 62.52 -73.31
C ALA A 632 -6.84 61.80 -74.62
N ARG A 633 -7.08 60.49 -74.55
CA ARG A 633 -7.47 59.66 -75.71
C ARG A 633 -8.82 60.07 -76.27
N GLU A 634 -9.81 60.38 -75.43
CA GLU A 634 -11.13 60.85 -75.86
C GLU A 634 -11.05 62.22 -76.54
N ASP A 635 -10.27 63.16 -75.99
CA ASP A 635 -10.04 64.46 -76.63
C ASP A 635 -9.34 64.27 -77.98
N PHE A 636 -8.29 63.43 -78.04
CA PHE A 636 -7.61 63.10 -79.29
C PHE A 636 -8.58 62.49 -80.32
N ALA A 637 -9.37 61.49 -79.93
CA ALA A 637 -10.33 60.84 -80.81
C ALA A 637 -11.40 61.81 -81.31
N ARG A 638 -11.93 62.69 -80.45
CA ARG A 638 -12.91 63.72 -80.81
C ARG A 638 -12.38 64.68 -81.88
N HIS A 639 -11.11 65.03 -81.83
CA HIS A 639 -10.51 66.01 -82.75
C HIS A 639 -9.93 65.39 -84.03
N VAL A 640 -9.47 64.13 -83.99
CA VAL A 640 -8.93 63.42 -85.17
C VAL A 640 -10.03 62.85 -86.07
N THR A 641 -11.23 62.57 -85.54
CA THR A 641 -12.36 62.03 -86.31
C THR A 641 -13.28 63.08 -86.96
N LEU A 642 -13.04 64.38 -86.79
CA LEU A 642 -13.81 65.44 -87.45
C LEU A 642 -13.35 65.64 -88.92
N PRO A 643 -14.20 65.38 -89.94
CA PRO A 643 -13.92 65.86 -91.29
C PRO A 643 -14.04 67.39 -91.32
N PRO A 644 -13.23 68.11 -92.12
CA PRO A 644 -13.34 69.57 -92.23
C PRO A 644 -14.73 69.96 -92.77
N PRO A 645 -15.30 71.11 -92.37
CA PRO A 645 -16.60 71.54 -92.87
C PRO A 645 -16.54 71.73 -94.40
N PRO A 646 -17.62 71.42 -95.15
CA PRO A 646 -17.64 71.63 -96.59
C PRO A 646 -17.51 73.13 -96.88
N VAL A 647 -16.51 73.47 -97.70
CA VAL A 647 -16.30 74.79 -98.26
C VAL A 647 -17.53 75.16 -99.10
N SER A 648 -18.07 76.36 -98.87
CA SER A 648 -19.25 76.88 -99.55
C SER A 648 -19.03 77.01 -101.06
N THR A 649 -19.85 76.31 -101.84
CA THR A 649 -20.14 76.67 -103.24
C THR A 649 -21.64 76.57 -103.43
N GLY A 650 -22.28 77.67 -103.83
CA GLY A 650 -23.73 77.82 -103.81
C GLY A 650 -24.49 77.05 -104.89
N GLY A 651 -25.81 76.88 -104.67
CA GLY A 651 -26.78 76.64 -105.75
C GLY A 651 -27.83 75.53 -105.54
N ARG A 652 -28.95 75.91 -104.89
CA ARG A 652 -30.37 75.49 -105.13
C ARG A 652 -30.81 74.01 -105.24
N LEU A 653 -31.86 73.76 -104.43
CA LEU A 653 -33.13 73.00 -104.62
C LEU A 653 -33.28 71.57 -104.07
N ALA A 654 -34.36 71.45 -103.26
CA ALA A 654 -35.27 70.30 -103.08
C ALA A 654 -34.71 69.04 -102.37
N LEU A 655 -35.42 68.27 -101.54
CA LEU A 655 -36.69 68.30 -100.76
C LEU A 655 -36.62 67.00 -99.88
N GLU A 656 -37.56 66.83 -98.94
CA GLU A 656 -37.87 65.59 -98.17
C GLU A 656 -36.90 65.20 -97.02
N SER A 657 -37.33 64.76 -95.83
CA SER A 657 -38.61 64.74 -95.10
C SER A 657 -38.34 64.08 -93.71
N VAL A 658 -38.51 64.83 -92.61
CA VAL A 658 -39.41 64.62 -91.42
C VAL A 658 -39.70 63.14 -90.99
N PRO A 659 -40.01 62.79 -89.71
CA PRO A 659 -39.35 62.97 -88.39
C PRO A 659 -39.58 61.74 -87.44
N SER A 660 -39.28 61.86 -86.12
CA SER A 660 -40.10 61.46 -84.94
C SER A 660 -39.19 61.40 -83.71
N ALA A 661 -39.28 62.26 -82.68
CA ALA A 661 -40.36 62.53 -81.72
C ALA A 661 -40.63 61.38 -80.73
N VAL A 662 -40.46 61.68 -79.43
CA VAL A 662 -41.40 61.49 -78.28
C VAL A 662 -40.59 61.38 -76.97
N THR A 663 -40.48 62.43 -76.14
CA THR A 663 -41.28 62.73 -74.90
C THR A 663 -41.21 61.58 -73.87
N LEU A 664 -40.78 61.76 -72.62
CA LEU A 664 -41.39 62.59 -71.57
C LEU A 664 -40.41 62.80 -70.40
N ASP A 665 -40.30 64.06 -69.98
CA ASP A 665 -40.19 64.44 -68.57
C ASP A 665 -41.62 64.44 -67.99
N PRO A 666 -41.85 63.99 -66.74
CA PRO A 666 -42.17 65.01 -65.74
C PRO A 666 -41.64 64.67 -64.34
N PHE A 667 -40.93 65.60 -63.70
CA PHE A 667 -41.50 66.38 -62.58
C PHE A 667 -40.52 67.50 -62.17
N SER A 668 -40.98 68.73 -62.40
CA SER A 668 -40.32 69.97 -62.03
C SER A 668 -40.60 70.37 -60.57
N GLN A 669 -39.52 70.78 -59.89
CA GLN A 669 -39.40 72.00 -59.06
C GLN A 669 -40.07 72.05 -57.64
N PRO A 670 -39.71 73.04 -56.77
CA PRO A 670 -38.36 73.43 -56.31
C PRO A 670 -38.29 73.94 -54.83
N ALA A 671 -37.08 74.35 -54.43
CA ALA A 671 -36.72 75.59 -53.71
C ALA A 671 -36.52 75.64 -52.17
N MET A 672 -35.29 76.09 -51.83
CA MET A 672 -34.84 77.05 -50.80
C MET A 672 -34.94 76.59 -49.32
N GLU A 673 -34.01 76.87 -48.41
CA GLU A 673 -33.17 78.05 -48.20
C GLU A 673 -32.04 77.74 -47.18
N SER A 674 -30.89 78.40 -47.31
CA SER A 674 -29.69 78.40 -46.43
C SER A 674 -29.97 79.01 -45.02
N PRO A 675 -29.04 79.19 -44.03
CA PRO A 675 -27.56 79.07 -44.07
C PRO A 675 -26.84 78.50 -42.79
N GLN A 676 -25.51 78.36 -42.90
CA GLN A 676 -24.47 78.27 -41.82
C GLN A 676 -24.58 79.44 -40.79
N PRO A 677 -23.96 79.42 -39.56
CA PRO A 677 -22.55 79.07 -39.29
C PRO A 677 -22.18 78.49 -37.88
N SER A 678 -20.92 78.07 -37.70
CA SER A 678 -20.17 77.88 -36.41
C SER A 678 -19.55 79.24 -35.92
N PRO A 679 -18.96 79.50 -34.70
CA PRO A 679 -18.23 78.60 -33.74
C PRO A 679 -18.26 78.93 -32.18
N SER A 680 -17.71 78.02 -31.33
CA SER A 680 -17.02 78.16 -29.98
C SER A 680 -17.64 78.98 -28.80
N PRO A 681 -17.14 79.05 -27.52
CA PRO A 681 -16.12 78.31 -26.70
C PRO A 681 -16.58 77.92 -25.23
N LEU A 682 -15.64 77.38 -24.42
CA LEU A 682 -15.67 77.10 -22.94
C LEU A 682 -16.05 78.31 -22.04
N PRO A 683 -16.47 78.11 -20.76
CA PRO A 683 -15.52 78.32 -19.62
C PRO A 683 -15.78 77.53 -18.30
N GLY A 684 -14.71 77.35 -17.51
CA GLY A 684 -14.73 77.55 -16.04
C GLY A 684 -14.91 76.35 -15.09
N GLY A 685 -13.86 76.00 -14.32
CA GLY A 685 -13.93 75.21 -13.07
C GLY A 685 -14.54 75.99 -11.88
N PRO A 686 -14.36 75.63 -10.58
CA PRO A 686 -13.38 74.71 -9.98
C PRO A 686 -13.95 73.77 -8.87
N ALA A 687 -13.02 73.05 -8.22
CA ALA A 687 -13.01 72.67 -6.79
C ALA A 687 -13.56 71.29 -6.33
N THR A 688 -12.61 70.55 -5.77
CA THR A 688 -12.67 69.83 -4.47
C THR A 688 -13.54 68.59 -4.32
N GLY A 689 -12.86 67.45 -4.23
CA GLY A 689 -13.37 66.19 -3.70
C GLY A 689 -12.23 65.30 -3.23
N ASN A 690 -11.58 65.69 -2.13
CA ASN A 690 -10.64 64.85 -1.37
C ASN A 690 -11.38 63.59 -0.89
N LEU A 691 -10.86 62.41 -1.22
CA LEU A 691 -10.97 61.23 -0.36
C LEU A 691 -9.58 60.61 -0.22
N SER A 692 -9.07 60.73 1.00
CA SER A 692 -7.83 60.12 1.47
C SER A 692 -7.84 58.60 1.28
N PRO A 693 -6.71 57.99 0.90
CA PRO A 693 -6.52 56.55 0.95
C PRO A 693 -6.29 56.08 2.40
N LEU A 694 -7.05 55.06 2.81
CA LEU A 694 -6.79 54.28 4.03
C LEU A 694 -5.60 53.31 3.83
N PRO A 695 -4.93 52.90 4.92
CA PRO A 695 -3.49 52.70 4.99
C PRO A 695 -3.00 51.30 4.58
N PRO A 696 -1.70 51.15 4.26
CA PRO A 696 -1.08 49.85 4.08
C PRO A 696 -0.96 49.11 5.43
N SER A 697 -1.41 47.86 5.45
CA SER A 697 -1.18 46.90 6.50
C SER A 697 0.31 46.51 6.56
N SER A 698 1.03 47.09 7.52
CA SER A 698 2.38 46.64 7.90
C SER A 698 2.45 46.35 9.40
N THR A 699 1.90 45.21 9.80
CA THR A 699 2.25 44.55 11.07
C THR A 699 3.49 43.68 10.86
N LYS A 700 4.66 44.33 10.79
CA LYS A 700 5.94 43.72 11.17
C LYS A 700 6.22 44.13 12.61
N ALA A 701 5.74 43.35 13.58
CA ALA A 701 6.24 43.30 14.96
C ALA A 701 5.35 42.35 15.78
N SER A 702 5.68 41.05 15.80
CA SER A 702 5.38 40.12 16.90
C SER A 702 5.76 38.67 16.54
N THR A 703 7.03 38.45 16.22
CA THR A 703 7.70 37.15 16.38
C THR A 703 9.12 37.38 16.83
N ASP A 704 9.28 38.17 17.90
CA ASP A 704 10.57 38.44 18.56
C ASP A 704 10.60 37.86 19.98
N ALA A 705 9.83 36.78 20.20
CA ALA A 705 9.68 36.15 21.52
C ALA A 705 9.55 34.62 21.44
N LEU A 706 10.24 33.97 20.51
CA LEU A 706 10.47 32.53 20.54
C LEU A 706 11.92 32.22 20.15
N VAL A 707 12.77 32.15 21.19
CA VAL A 707 14.05 31.45 21.29
C VAL A 707 15.02 31.59 20.11
N ASN A 708 15.91 32.58 20.25
CA ASN A 708 17.16 32.72 19.52
C ASN A 708 18.07 31.51 19.83
N LEU A 709 18.04 30.49 18.97
CA LEU A 709 18.85 29.26 19.03
C LEU A 709 20.01 29.28 18.00
N ASP A 710 20.41 30.47 17.54
CA ASP A 710 21.42 30.68 16.49
C ASP A 710 22.88 30.44 16.92
N TRP A 711 23.14 30.00 18.16
CA TRP A 711 24.51 29.78 18.64
C TRP A 711 25.01 28.32 18.52
N ILE A 712 24.19 27.39 18.04
CA ILE A 712 24.62 26.01 17.79
C ILE A 712 25.06 25.91 16.33
N PRO A 713 26.38 25.75 16.02
CA PRO A 713 26.82 25.56 14.65
C PRO A 713 26.20 24.28 14.10
N LEU A 714 25.20 24.44 13.20
CA LEU A 714 24.57 23.32 12.54
C LEU A 714 25.65 22.54 11.77
N PRO A 715 25.84 21.25 12.05
CA PRO A 715 26.86 20.45 11.38
C PRO A 715 26.58 20.43 9.87
N ARG A 716 27.65 20.46 9.06
CA ARG A 716 27.57 20.34 7.60
C ARG A 716 26.69 19.14 7.23
N SER A 717 25.92 19.22 6.15
CA SER A 717 24.95 18.19 5.71
C SER A 717 25.50 16.75 5.66
N ARG A 718 26.82 16.61 5.51
CA ARG A 718 27.55 15.34 5.52
C ARG A 718 27.69 14.70 6.92
N ASP A 719 27.66 15.49 7.98
CA ASP A 719 27.76 15.03 9.37
C ASP A 719 26.39 14.81 10.04
N LEU A 720 25.32 15.42 9.51
CA LEU A 720 23.94 15.19 9.98
C LEU A 720 23.54 13.71 9.90
N TRP A 721 23.96 12.99 8.85
CA TRP A 721 23.66 11.56 8.73
C TRP A 721 24.37 10.72 9.81
N LYS A 722 25.57 11.12 10.25
CA LYS A 722 26.26 10.43 11.35
C LYS A 722 25.54 10.66 12.68
N VAL A 723 25.06 11.88 12.91
CA VAL A 723 24.25 12.22 14.09
C VAL A 723 22.94 11.43 14.07
N GLU A 724 22.26 11.37 12.92
CA GLU A 724 21.03 10.57 12.73
C GLU A 724 21.28 9.08 13.01
N LEU A 725 22.39 8.52 12.49
CA LEU A 725 22.77 7.13 12.73
C LEU A 725 23.13 6.86 14.20
N ALA A 726 23.81 7.79 14.86
CA ALA A 726 24.16 7.69 16.27
C ALA A 726 22.91 7.74 17.16
N VAL A 727 21.98 8.65 16.88
CA VAL A 727 20.69 8.74 17.57
C VAL A 727 19.86 7.47 17.33
N LEU A 728 19.82 6.96 16.09
CA LEU A 728 19.16 5.70 15.77
C LEU A 728 19.76 4.53 16.55
N GLY A 729 21.09 4.43 16.60
CA GLY A 729 21.80 3.40 17.36
C GLY A 729 21.48 3.47 18.86
N MET A 730 21.53 4.66 19.45
CA MET A 730 21.17 4.88 20.86
C MET A 730 19.71 4.50 21.14
N MET A 731 18.77 4.96 20.31
CA MET A 731 17.35 4.62 20.45
C MET A 731 17.09 3.13 20.26
N SER A 732 17.82 2.47 19.36
CA SER A 732 17.74 1.01 19.18
C SER A 732 18.19 0.25 20.42
N ILE A 733 19.28 0.67 21.06
CA ILE A 733 19.77 0.06 22.30
C ILE A 733 18.73 0.23 23.41
N ILE A 734 18.19 1.45 23.58
CA ILE A 734 17.15 1.73 24.58
C ILE A 734 15.89 0.89 24.32
N ALA A 735 15.44 0.80 23.07
CA ALA A 735 14.26 0.01 22.70
C ALA A 735 14.43 -1.48 23.02
N VAL A 736 15.62 -2.05 22.75
CA VAL A 736 15.95 -3.44 23.09
C VAL A 736 15.97 -3.64 24.60
N LEU A 737 16.64 -2.77 25.36
CA LEU A 737 16.72 -2.90 26.82
C LEU A 737 15.34 -2.82 27.49
N LEU A 738 14.52 -1.84 27.11
CA LEU A 738 13.16 -1.69 27.62
C LEU A 738 12.25 -2.83 27.18
N GLY A 739 12.35 -3.28 25.93
CA GLY A 739 11.56 -4.40 25.42
C GLY A 739 11.88 -5.71 26.13
N LEU A 740 13.16 -5.98 26.39
CA LEU A 740 13.57 -7.14 27.19
C LEU A 740 13.07 -7.08 28.63
N GLN A 741 13.12 -5.90 29.26
CA GLN A 741 12.58 -5.71 30.61
C GLN A 741 11.07 -6.01 30.66
N VAL A 742 10.31 -5.56 29.66
CA VAL A 742 8.87 -5.85 29.56
C VAL A 742 8.62 -7.35 29.34
N LEU A 743 9.38 -7.99 28.44
CA LEU A 743 9.23 -9.42 28.15
C LEU A 743 9.54 -10.31 29.35
N ASP A 744 10.59 -10.00 30.14
CA ASP A 744 11.01 -10.86 31.27
C ASP A 744 10.17 -10.61 32.55
N VAL A 745 9.65 -9.40 32.75
CA VAL A 745 8.86 -9.06 33.97
C VAL A 745 7.39 -9.51 33.86
N PHE A 746 6.76 -9.32 32.71
CA PHE A 746 5.31 -9.56 32.57
C PHE A 746 4.95 -10.96 32.07
N ALA A 747 5.91 -11.72 31.53
CA ALA A 747 5.68 -13.06 30.97
C ALA A 747 6.79 -14.04 31.38
N PRO A 748 6.65 -14.76 32.52
CA PRO A 748 7.66 -15.71 32.99
C PRO A 748 7.93 -16.87 32.00
N THR A 749 7.02 -17.07 31.04
CA THR A 749 7.08 -18.07 29.96
C THR A 749 7.12 -17.45 28.57
N TRP A 750 7.68 -16.23 28.44
CA TRP A 750 7.66 -15.49 27.17
C TRP A 750 8.25 -16.31 26.01
N GLY A 751 7.62 -16.18 24.85
CA GLY A 751 7.96 -16.87 23.62
C GLY A 751 6.73 -17.27 22.81
N GLY A 752 6.91 -18.19 21.86
CA GLY A 752 5.86 -18.63 20.94
C GLY A 752 5.55 -17.54 19.91
N SER A 753 4.68 -17.86 18.95
CA SER A 753 4.35 -16.96 17.84
C SER A 753 3.84 -15.59 18.31
N GLY A 754 2.97 -15.56 19.33
CA GLY A 754 2.45 -14.33 19.93
C GLY A 754 3.54 -13.48 20.62
N GLY A 755 4.43 -14.12 21.40
CA GLY A 755 5.55 -13.42 22.05
C GLY A 755 6.56 -12.86 21.04
N TRP A 756 6.84 -13.60 19.96
CA TRP A 756 7.74 -13.15 18.90
C TRP A 756 7.18 -11.96 18.12
N MET A 757 5.88 -12.01 17.79
CA MET A 757 5.20 -10.89 17.14
C MET A 757 5.23 -9.64 18.03
N THR A 758 4.92 -9.78 19.32
CA THR A 758 4.99 -8.67 20.28
C THR A 758 6.38 -8.06 20.37
N ALA A 759 7.44 -8.89 20.42
CA ALA A 759 8.83 -8.43 20.43
C ALA A 759 9.20 -7.65 19.14
N PHE A 760 8.79 -8.15 17.98
CA PHE A 760 8.99 -7.46 16.69
C PHE A 760 8.24 -6.13 16.63
N LEU A 761 6.94 -6.12 16.97
CA LEU A 761 6.09 -4.93 16.93
C LEU A 761 6.56 -3.85 17.91
N TRP A 762 7.10 -4.26 19.07
CA TRP A 762 7.75 -3.37 20.02
C TRP A 762 8.90 -2.62 19.35
N GLY A 763 9.83 -3.35 18.74
CA GLY A 763 10.97 -2.78 18.03
C GLY A 763 10.57 -1.93 16.82
N PHE A 764 9.51 -2.34 16.10
CA PHE A 764 8.98 -1.58 14.97
C PHE A 764 8.37 -0.23 15.39
N GLY A 765 8.02 -0.09 16.68
CA GLY A 765 7.44 1.14 17.24
C GLY A 765 5.91 1.20 17.21
N LEU A 766 5.24 0.06 16.99
CA LEU A 766 3.78 -0.05 16.99
C LEU A 766 3.19 -0.32 18.38
N HIS A 767 4.01 -0.33 19.43
CA HIS A 767 3.58 -0.57 20.80
C HIS A 767 2.52 0.44 21.31
N GLN A 768 2.46 1.65 20.75
CA GLN A 768 1.41 2.64 21.10
C GLN A 768 0.02 2.28 20.56
N VAL A 769 -0.07 1.45 19.53
CA VAL A 769 -1.36 0.94 19.00
C VAL A 769 -1.82 -0.30 19.79
N GLY A 770 -0.94 -0.89 20.61
CA GLY A 770 -1.13 -2.17 21.30
C GLY A 770 -1.68 -2.12 22.73
N ASN A 771 -2.11 -0.97 23.25
CA ASN A 771 -2.84 -0.92 24.54
C ASN A 771 -4.29 -1.43 24.42
N ALA A 772 -4.77 -1.71 23.21
CA ALA A 772 -5.82 -2.68 23.00
C ALA A 772 -5.12 -4.03 22.81
N THR A 773 -5.38 -4.97 23.73
CA THR A 773 -4.97 -6.38 23.62
C THR A 773 -5.15 -6.86 22.18
N PHE A 774 -4.04 -7.00 21.46
CA PHE A 774 -4.02 -7.46 20.09
C PHE A 774 -4.43 -8.94 20.13
N ASP A 775 -5.68 -9.27 19.80
CA ASP A 775 -6.24 -10.64 19.69
C ASP A 775 -5.58 -11.48 18.56
N GLY A 776 -4.34 -11.16 18.21
CA GLY A 776 -3.58 -11.77 17.14
C GLY A 776 -4.17 -11.48 15.75
N LEU A 777 -3.40 -11.82 14.72
CA LEU A 777 -3.87 -11.90 13.34
C LEU A 777 -5.13 -12.80 13.19
N TRP A 778 -5.37 -13.71 14.13
CA TRP A 778 -6.59 -14.52 14.21
C TRP A 778 -7.87 -13.73 14.47
N GLY A 779 -7.81 -12.61 15.21
CA GLY A 779 -8.93 -11.68 15.36
C GLY A 779 -9.28 -10.91 14.06
N MET A 780 -8.31 -10.72 13.16
CA MET A 780 -8.55 -10.15 11.83
C MET A 780 -9.03 -11.20 10.82
N VAL A 781 -8.50 -12.44 10.87
CA VAL A 781 -8.95 -13.55 10.03
C VAL A 781 -10.39 -13.96 10.37
N SER A 782 -10.74 -14.06 11.65
CA SER A 782 -12.12 -14.36 12.08
C SER A 782 -13.15 -13.25 11.78
N ARG A 783 -12.71 -12.02 11.49
CA ARG A 783 -13.55 -10.92 11.00
C ARG A 783 -13.62 -10.83 9.48
N LEU A 784 -12.72 -11.52 8.77
CA LEU A 784 -12.74 -11.66 7.30
C LEU A 784 -13.53 -12.89 6.84
N GLU A 785 -13.75 -13.86 7.73
CA GLU A 785 -14.63 -15.02 7.52
C GLU A 785 -16.11 -14.78 7.91
N LYS A 786 -16.45 -13.58 8.39
CA LYS A 786 -17.83 -13.07 8.48
C LYS A 786 -18.06 -12.03 7.41
#